data_AF-A0A3L7YJR4-F1
#
_entry.id   AF-A0A3L7YJR4-F1
#
_cell.length_a   1.000
_cell.length_b   1.000
_cell.length_c   1.000
_cell.angle_alpha   90.00
_cell.angle_beta   90.00
_cell.angle_gamma   90.00
#
_symmetry.space_group_name_H-M   'P 1'
#
loop_
_entity.id
_entity.type
_entity.pdbx_description
1 polymer ?
#
loop_
_entity_poly.entity_id
_entity_poly.type
_entity_poly.pdbx_seq_one_letter_code
_entity_poly.pdbx_strand_id
1 'polypeptide(L)'
;MCRVVPCADPSSHGQEGEALDGARGQRRGTGKLPRRVMPDVGSRVTDTTTSRRGVLVGIAGMAATTAGCADDSAPGTRSADAASSGLPSNTERTAKGEETTTAVAPANAAEVVLPAPSNNSASQAQVTRMTRLATTGVTQPFFADDNDRILFYDQPAPGQGGMFVIGPQEFEPRRERAEWGYMLGGSRLLVTPRVQRRDTAVTHLPTGREWSLPTTTTPVFSNDATAVAYTASGVGSPGGPSTGAGSSGWSNSAFGLTQVMIARADGEDGRKIRLPINGSVQAWIPAPDDGGNVRLLLSGRRAAPDDPSYWAYDTRDESLIELARSKRLTGLLASPDGTWIAHVAMWNRKGDQDGLWVTRTDGSRRRRVSMIGGYRWTSDNRLLVIPHRATRSASHEVWEVSPETGDVRRLTDPSTTPFQIANFDWDISHDGSKLVFVSAADKSLWRIELGGTGTVETIPGPPPAPSEASGDKPYRLPFAVPPGPSTWYVAQWYGVTTTGYRGRNSTYGQGQGIHFGIDFATECGSEVVAIAPGKVIAVDGDFGSPPHNCVVLLDDGNIAMYGHLVERTKHVRVGDRVEPGQVVGNTGDSIAPYTCNRNPHLHLEIRKQGRAIATNPVPYFDANWDDMTLGVWPGARFERNLDDPASNQFLDDQPDIRFGGPIITNFARPWPP
;
A
#
# COMPACT_ATOMS: atom_id res chain seq x y z
N MET A 1 -52.43 -1.62 40.40
CA MET A 1 -52.17 -0.31 41.02
C MET A 1 -51.44 0.53 39.95
N CYS A 2 -52.06 1.54 39.33
CA CYS A 2 -52.25 2.93 39.78
C CYS A 2 -51.07 3.85 39.37
N ARG A 3 -51.25 5.09 38.87
CA ARG A 3 -52.36 5.74 38.11
C ARG A 3 -51.89 7.14 37.60
N VAL A 4 -52.30 7.56 36.39
CA VAL A 4 -52.67 8.96 35.98
C VAL A 4 -51.61 10.10 35.88
N VAL A 5 -51.30 10.49 34.62
CA VAL A 5 -51.31 11.83 33.92
C VAL A 5 -51.77 13.14 34.66
N PRO A 6 -51.65 14.39 34.12
CA PRO A 6 -50.51 15.12 33.49
C PRO A 6 -50.48 16.68 33.73
N CYS A 7 -49.66 17.41 32.96
CA CYS A 7 -49.80 18.81 32.45
C CYS A 7 -49.74 20.07 33.36
N ALA A 8 -48.98 21.08 32.91
CA ALA A 8 -49.37 22.51 32.84
C ALA A 8 -48.44 23.32 31.90
N ASP A 9 -48.98 24.37 31.27
CA ASP A 9 -48.32 25.48 30.56
C ASP A 9 -49.06 26.77 30.92
N PRO A 10 -48.41 27.95 30.95
CA PRO A 10 -49.09 29.14 30.42
C PRO A 10 -48.21 30.14 29.66
N SER A 11 -48.75 30.56 28.51
CA SER A 11 -48.33 31.71 27.68
C SER A 11 -48.45 33.09 28.36
N SER A 12 -47.77 34.13 27.83
CA SER A 12 -48.41 35.20 27.01
C SER A 12 -47.59 36.50 26.80
N HIS A 13 -47.90 37.24 25.72
CA HIS A 13 -47.54 38.64 25.36
C HIS A 13 -46.04 39.03 25.16
N GLY A 14 -45.68 39.91 24.21
CA GLY A 14 -46.41 40.40 23.02
C GLY A 14 -45.92 41.73 22.40
N GLN A 15 -45.70 41.75 21.07
CA GLN A 15 -45.60 42.91 20.14
C GLN A 15 -44.45 43.93 20.41
N GLU A 16 -43.99 44.84 19.54
CA GLU A 16 -44.36 45.36 18.18
C GLU A 16 -43.06 45.41 17.30
N GLY A 17 -43.02 45.68 15.97
CA GLY A 17 -44.05 45.86 14.94
C GLY A 17 -43.46 46.24 13.55
N GLU A 18 -44.24 46.04 12.48
CA GLU A 18 -44.27 46.77 11.17
C GLU A 18 -43.04 46.69 10.18
N ALA A 19 -43.15 46.82 8.85
CA ALA A 19 -44.23 46.84 7.81
C ALA A 19 -43.57 46.91 6.38
N LEU A 20 -44.16 46.79 5.17
CA LEU A 20 -45.35 46.19 4.51
C LEU A 20 -45.14 46.32 2.96
N ASP A 21 -45.80 45.65 2.00
CA ASP A 21 -46.71 44.49 1.98
C ASP A 21 -46.00 43.29 1.29
N GLY A 22 -46.07 42.97 -0.02
CA GLY A 22 -46.98 43.36 -1.10
C GLY A 22 -46.59 42.77 -2.48
N ALA A 23 -47.49 42.23 -3.30
CA ALA A 23 -48.88 41.84 -3.02
C ALA A 23 -49.41 40.72 -3.96
N ARG A 24 -50.08 39.70 -3.36
CA ARG A 24 -51.23 38.88 -3.87
C ARG A 24 -51.04 38.06 -5.16
N GLY A 25 -51.65 36.88 -5.37
CA GLY A 25 -52.55 35.99 -4.60
C GLY A 25 -52.61 34.61 -5.32
N GLN A 26 -53.41 33.58 -4.98
CA GLN A 26 -54.52 33.41 -4.04
C GLN A 26 -54.60 31.90 -3.60
N ARG A 27 -55.42 31.52 -2.61
CA ARG A 27 -55.42 30.18 -1.97
C ARG A 27 -56.47 29.18 -2.53
N ARG A 28 -56.14 27.88 -2.55
CA ARG A 28 -56.80 26.77 -1.77
C ARG A 28 -56.39 25.37 -2.30
N GLY A 29 -56.27 24.37 -1.41
CA GLY A 29 -56.14 22.95 -1.78
C GLY A 29 -55.55 22.06 -0.68
N THR A 30 -56.31 21.07 -0.20
CA THR A 30 -55.87 20.10 0.82
C THR A 30 -55.67 18.71 0.21
N GLY A 31 -54.60 17.99 0.58
CA GLY A 31 -54.46 16.57 0.22
C GLY A 31 -53.18 15.91 0.71
N LYS A 32 -53.31 14.78 1.44
CA LYS A 32 -52.22 13.80 1.57
C LYS A 32 -52.13 12.98 0.28
N LEU A 33 -50.92 12.61 -0.14
CA LEU A 33 -50.71 11.55 -1.14
C LEU A 33 -49.65 10.54 -0.66
N PRO A 34 -49.68 9.28 -1.13
CA PRO A 34 -49.06 8.15 -0.41
C PRO A 34 -47.90 7.48 -1.17
N ARG A 35 -47.33 6.43 -0.55
CA ARG A 35 -46.39 5.49 -1.19
C ARG A 35 -46.94 4.99 -2.52
N ARG A 36 -46.08 4.85 -3.54
CA ARG A 36 -46.43 4.25 -4.84
C ARG A 36 -45.75 2.89 -4.99
N VAL A 37 -46.56 1.87 -5.26
CA VAL A 37 -46.13 0.52 -5.65
C VAL A 37 -45.99 0.47 -7.18
N MET A 38 -45.02 -0.30 -7.70
CA MET A 38 -44.92 -0.58 -9.13
C MET A 38 -45.81 -1.78 -9.51
N PRO A 39 -46.56 -1.72 -10.62
CA PRO A 39 -47.33 -2.84 -11.14
C PRO A 39 -46.48 -3.78 -12.03
N ASP A 40 -46.91 -5.03 -12.11
CA ASP A 40 -46.41 -6.06 -13.04
C ASP A 40 -47.46 -6.31 -14.15
N VAL A 41 -47.01 -6.50 -15.39
CA VAL A 41 -47.81 -6.96 -16.54
C VAL A 41 -46.88 -7.70 -17.51
N GLY A 42 -47.23 -8.93 -17.90
CA GLY A 42 -46.36 -9.78 -18.73
C GLY A 42 -47.00 -10.41 -19.97
N SER A 43 -46.16 -11.18 -20.67
CA SER A 43 -46.45 -12.20 -21.70
C SER A 43 -47.09 -11.80 -23.05
N ARG A 44 -46.46 -12.31 -24.12
CA ARG A 44 -47.13 -12.88 -25.31
C ARG A 44 -46.19 -13.89 -25.99
N VAL A 45 -46.76 -14.80 -26.78
CA VAL A 45 -46.12 -15.99 -27.37
C VAL A 45 -46.55 -16.16 -28.82
N THR A 46 -45.64 -16.60 -29.69
CA THR A 46 -45.98 -17.33 -30.94
C THR A 46 -44.88 -18.32 -31.32
N ASP A 47 -45.32 -19.44 -31.89
CA ASP A 47 -44.61 -20.71 -32.12
C ASP A 47 -43.66 -20.73 -33.36
N THR A 48 -42.77 -21.73 -33.46
CA THR A 48 -42.83 -22.75 -34.54
C THR A 48 -41.82 -23.92 -34.42
N THR A 49 -42.40 -25.11 -34.24
CA THR A 49 -41.91 -26.51 -34.29
C THR A 49 -40.74 -26.93 -35.22
N THR A 50 -39.93 -27.94 -34.81
CA THR A 50 -39.87 -29.29 -35.48
C THR A 50 -39.08 -30.40 -34.72
N SER A 51 -39.73 -31.59 -34.57
CA SER A 51 -39.26 -33.00 -34.80
C SER A 51 -37.80 -33.50 -34.53
N ARG A 52 -37.48 -34.75 -34.07
CA ARG A 52 -38.14 -35.90 -33.36
C ARG A 52 -37.13 -37.09 -33.18
N ARG A 53 -37.49 -38.13 -32.38
CA ARG A 53 -36.80 -39.45 -32.10
C ARG A 53 -35.67 -39.42 -31.04
N GLY A 54 -35.41 -40.47 -30.24
CA GLY A 54 -36.12 -41.75 -29.96
C GLY A 54 -35.21 -42.92 -29.48
N VAL A 55 -35.76 -43.95 -28.81
CA VAL A 55 -35.12 -45.21 -28.23
C VAL A 55 -34.56 -45.00 -26.78
N LEU A 56 -34.88 -45.73 -25.67
CA LEU A 56 -35.20 -47.14 -25.26
C LEU A 56 -33.97 -48.08 -25.07
N VAL A 57 -33.85 -49.05 -24.13
CA VAL A 57 -34.49 -49.36 -22.81
C VAL A 57 -33.63 -50.46 -22.08
N GLY A 58 -33.72 -50.64 -20.75
CA GLY A 58 -33.23 -51.85 -20.01
C GLY A 58 -32.46 -51.53 -18.70
N ILE A 59 -32.88 -51.91 -17.47
CA ILE A 59 -32.93 -53.24 -16.79
C ILE A 59 -31.55 -53.69 -16.23
N ALA A 60 -31.35 -54.19 -14.98
CA ALA A 60 -32.05 -54.12 -13.67
C ALA A 60 -31.17 -54.78 -12.55
N GLY A 61 -31.53 -54.65 -11.25
CA GLY A 61 -30.94 -55.37 -10.08
C GLY A 61 -30.18 -54.46 -9.10
N MET A 62 -30.66 -54.21 -7.86
CA MET A 62 -30.65 -55.05 -6.63
C MET A 62 -29.23 -55.32 -6.08
N ALA A 63 -28.79 -54.59 -5.04
CA ALA A 63 -28.91 -54.91 -3.58
C ALA A 63 -27.65 -55.66 -3.04
N ALA A 64 -27.23 -55.61 -1.77
CA ALA A 64 -27.90 -55.14 -0.54
C ALA A 64 -26.92 -54.67 0.58
N THR A 65 -27.45 -53.84 1.50
CA THR A 65 -27.24 -53.84 2.99
C THR A 65 -25.85 -53.81 3.68
N THR A 66 -25.65 -52.76 4.50
CA THR A 66 -25.15 -52.75 5.92
C THR A 66 -23.75 -53.28 6.30
N ALA A 67 -23.15 -52.97 7.45
CA ALA A 67 -23.17 -51.80 8.38
C ALA A 67 -22.11 -52.08 9.48
N GLY A 68 -21.59 -51.05 10.17
CA GLY A 68 -20.73 -51.27 11.34
C GLY A 68 -20.18 -49.98 11.95
N CYS A 69 -20.42 -49.78 13.24
CA CYS A 69 -19.80 -48.74 14.08
C CYS A 69 -19.11 -49.42 15.26
N ALA A 70 -17.99 -48.88 15.73
CA ALA A 70 -17.56 -48.91 17.14
C ALA A 70 -16.33 -48.02 17.34
N ASP A 71 -16.24 -47.42 18.53
CA ASP A 71 -15.09 -46.71 19.08
C ASP A 71 -14.01 -47.75 19.56
N ASP A 72 -12.89 -47.45 20.22
CA ASP A 72 -12.65 -46.49 21.31
C ASP A 72 -11.14 -46.43 21.70
N SER A 73 -10.81 -45.60 22.70
CA SER A 73 -9.64 -45.64 23.60
C SER A 73 -8.28 -45.06 23.16
N ALA A 74 -7.59 -44.49 24.15
CA ALA A 74 -6.24 -43.90 24.10
C ALA A 74 -5.41 -44.36 25.34
N PRO A 75 -4.44 -43.59 25.87
CA PRO A 75 -3.04 -43.48 25.42
C PRO A 75 -2.00 -44.14 26.36
N GLY A 76 -0.73 -44.21 25.95
CA GLY A 76 0.41 -44.74 26.73
C GLY A 76 1.61 -43.78 26.81
N THR A 77 2.49 -43.96 27.82
CA THR A 77 3.57 -42.98 28.18
C THR A 77 4.93 -43.62 28.50
N ARG A 78 5.96 -42.76 28.68
CA ARG A 78 7.38 -42.96 29.11
C ARG A 78 8.39 -42.93 27.94
N SER A 79 9.54 -42.23 27.98
CA SER A 79 10.54 -41.92 29.04
C SER A 79 11.44 -43.12 29.37
N ALA A 80 12.78 -43.03 29.47
CA ALA A 80 13.79 -42.06 29.01
C ALA A 80 15.17 -42.76 29.04
N ASP A 81 16.24 -42.14 28.53
CA ASP A 81 17.59 -42.07 29.17
C ASP A 81 18.69 -41.60 28.19
N ALA A 82 19.89 -41.33 28.72
CA ALA A 82 21.00 -40.69 28.01
C ALA A 82 22.33 -41.44 28.16
N ALA A 83 23.27 -41.21 27.22
CA ALA A 83 24.69 -41.44 27.42
C ALA A 83 25.53 -40.57 26.46
N SER A 84 26.72 -40.17 26.88
CA SER A 84 27.70 -39.41 26.09
C SER A 84 29.06 -40.11 26.11
N SER A 85 29.84 -40.04 25.01
CA SER A 85 31.33 -40.06 25.00
C SER A 85 31.90 -40.15 23.57
N GLY A 86 33.15 -39.75 23.40
CA GLY A 86 34.08 -40.46 22.50
C GLY A 86 34.41 -39.86 21.14
N LEU A 87 35.31 -38.85 21.13
CA LEU A 87 36.36 -38.74 20.10
C LEU A 87 37.48 -39.76 20.45
N PRO A 88 38.30 -40.30 19.50
CA PRO A 88 39.20 -39.48 18.69
C PRO A 88 39.47 -39.96 17.24
N SER A 89 40.33 -39.20 16.55
CA SER A 89 40.90 -39.46 15.23
C SER A 89 42.14 -40.37 15.24
N ASN A 90 42.47 -40.99 14.09
CA ASN A 90 43.85 -40.95 13.57
C ASN A 90 43.96 -41.26 12.07
N THR A 91 45.12 -40.92 11.50
CA THR A 91 45.46 -40.94 10.06
C THR A 91 46.33 -42.14 9.65
N GLU A 92 46.32 -42.51 8.36
CA GLU A 92 47.39 -43.31 7.75
C GLU A 92 47.76 -42.85 6.33
N ARG A 93 48.92 -43.26 5.79
CA ARG A 93 49.67 -42.51 4.74
C ARG A 93 50.71 -43.33 3.96
N THR A 94 50.58 -43.44 2.63
CA THR A 94 51.64 -43.76 1.62
C THR A 94 51.07 -43.42 0.21
N ALA A 95 51.72 -42.67 -0.70
CA ALA A 95 52.98 -42.88 -1.45
C ALA A 95 52.89 -43.92 -2.59
N LYS A 96 53.48 -43.78 -3.80
CA LYS A 96 54.01 -42.66 -4.63
C LYS A 96 54.31 -43.28 -6.04
N GLY A 97 54.24 -42.55 -7.16
CA GLY A 97 54.64 -43.06 -8.49
C GLY A 97 54.61 -42.00 -9.59
N GLU A 98 55.55 -42.01 -10.53
CA GLU A 98 55.92 -40.85 -11.37
C GLU A 98 56.78 -41.26 -12.59
N GLU A 99 56.39 -40.92 -13.83
CA GLU A 99 57.16 -41.03 -15.11
C GLU A 99 56.35 -40.35 -16.26
N THR A 100 56.92 -40.04 -17.45
CA THR A 100 57.63 -38.77 -17.76
C THR A 100 57.67 -38.47 -19.28
N THR A 101 57.35 -37.22 -19.70
CA THR A 101 57.73 -36.57 -20.99
C THR A 101 57.18 -37.21 -22.31
N THR A 102 57.14 -36.57 -23.48
CA THR A 102 57.85 -35.39 -24.07
C THR A 102 56.92 -34.37 -24.77
N ALA A 103 57.47 -33.29 -25.33
CA ALA A 103 56.72 -32.11 -25.81
C ALA A 103 57.04 -31.69 -27.27
N VAL A 104 56.12 -30.94 -27.90
CA VAL A 104 56.30 -30.20 -29.17
C VAL A 104 55.51 -28.87 -29.11
N ALA A 105 56.01 -27.82 -29.75
CA ALA A 105 55.40 -26.48 -29.85
C ALA A 105 55.99 -25.71 -31.07
N PRO A 106 55.48 -24.54 -31.49
CA PRO A 106 54.12 -23.98 -31.37
C PRO A 106 53.55 -23.53 -32.75
N ALA A 107 52.38 -22.86 -32.77
CA ALA A 107 51.95 -22.00 -33.87
C ALA A 107 51.25 -20.73 -33.33
N ASN A 108 51.39 -19.60 -34.01
CA ASN A 108 51.06 -18.28 -33.46
C ASN A 108 49.57 -17.90 -33.59
N ALA A 109 49.05 -17.20 -32.59
CA ALA A 109 47.91 -16.28 -32.70
C ALA A 109 48.39 -14.87 -32.31
N ALA A 110 47.95 -13.84 -33.01
CA ALA A 110 48.45 -12.47 -32.82
C ALA A 110 47.78 -11.76 -31.63
N GLU A 111 48.57 -11.03 -30.84
CA GLU A 111 48.10 -10.24 -29.71
C GLU A 111 47.46 -8.93 -30.21
N VAL A 112 46.15 -8.77 -29.98
CA VAL A 112 45.42 -7.53 -30.32
C VAL A 112 45.59 -6.53 -29.19
N VAL A 113 46.62 -5.69 -29.29
CA VAL A 113 46.83 -4.57 -28.36
C VAL A 113 45.73 -3.53 -28.55
N LEU A 114 44.75 -3.54 -27.64
CA LEU A 114 43.77 -2.46 -27.53
C LEU A 114 44.47 -1.16 -27.10
N PRO A 115 44.09 0.00 -27.64
CA PRO A 115 44.66 1.28 -27.22
C PRO A 115 44.31 1.55 -25.75
N ALA A 116 45.30 1.99 -24.97
CA ALA A 116 45.10 2.35 -23.58
C ALA A 116 44.03 3.45 -23.44
N PRO A 117 43.16 3.38 -22.42
CA PRO A 117 42.13 4.40 -22.21
C PRO A 117 42.76 5.78 -22.01
N SER A 118 42.21 6.78 -22.69
CA SER A 118 42.69 8.16 -22.59
C SER A 118 42.39 8.73 -21.21
N ASN A 119 43.41 8.78 -20.34
CA ASN A 119 43.36 9.42 -19.03
C ASN A 119 43.15 10.93 -19.14
N ASN A 120 41.93 11.35 -19.45
CA ASN A 120 41.53 12.76 -19.52
C ASN A 120 40.07 12.99 -19.10
N SER A 121 39.65 12.28 -18.04
CA SER A 121 38.45 12.57 -17.26
C SER A 121 38.86 12.68 -15.78
N ALA A 122 39.46 13.82 -15.43
CA ALA A 122 39.65 14.16 -14.02
C ALA A 122 38.27 14.23 -13.34
N SER A 123 37.98 13.27 -12.47
CA SER A 123 36.71 13.20 -11.75
C SER A 123 36.58 14.43 -10.85
N GLN A 124 35.85 15.44 -11.33
CA GLN A 124 35.36 16.51 -10.47
C GLN A 124 34.36 15.86 -9.51
N ALA A 125 34.75 15.76 -8.23
CA ALA A 125 33.86 15.26 -7.20
C ALA A 125 32.55 16.06 -7.26
N GLN A 126 31.44 15.38 -7.59
CA GLN A 126 30.15 16.05 -7.72
C GLN A 126 29.82 16.75 -6.42
N VAL A 127 29.60 18.07 -6.50
CA VAL A 127 29.22 18.89 -5.35
C VAL A 127 27.73 18.74 -5.15
N THR A 128 27.31 18.25 -3.97
CA THR A 128 25.89 18.15 -3.62
C THR A 128 25.25 19.52 -3.69
N ARG A 129 24.27 19.68 -4.59
CA ARG A 129 23.63 20.97 -4.88
C ARG A 129 22.12 20.82 -4.88
N MET A 130 21.45 21.55 -4.00
CA MET A 130 20.00 21.64 -3.97
C MET A 130 19.50 22.86 -4.76
N THR A 131 18.45 22.69 -5.58
CA THR A 131 17.87 23.72 -6.44
C THR A 131 16.34 23.63 -6.42
N ARG A 132 15.65 24.76 -6.20
CA ARG A 132 14.18 24.86 -6.26
C ARG A 132 13.73 24.95 -7.72
N LEU A 133 12.71 24.19 -8.08
CA LEU A 133 12.08 24.24 -9.41
C LEU A 133 10.86 25.19 -9.38
N ALA A 134 10.42 25.67 -10.53
CA ALA A 134 9.31 26.61 -10.66
C ALA A 134 7.91 25.96 -10.59
N THR A 135 7.73 24.98 -9.71
CA THR A 135 6.47 24.24 -9.53
C THR A 135 6.11 24.12 -8.05
N THR A 136 4.84 24.29 -7.68
CA THR A 136 4.34 24.06 -6.31
C THR A 136 2.92 23.50 -6.31
N GLY A 137 2.54 22.84 -5.22
CA GLY A 137 1.21 22.23 -5.06
C GLY A 137 1.01 20.90 -5.80
N VAL A 138 2.08 20.33 -6.36
CA VAL A 138 2.05 19.06 -7.11
C VAL A 138 2.66 17.92 -6.28
N THR A 139 2.17 16.69 -6.50
CA THR A 139 2.62 15.48 -5.79
C THR A 139 2.97 14.35 -6.76
N GLN A 140 3.69 13.33 -6.28
CA GLN A 140 4.21 12.21 -7.07
C GLN A 140 5.05 12.65 -8.29
N PRO A 141 6.12 13.47 -8.10
CA PRO A 141 7.09 13.74 -9.15
C PRO A 141 7.92 12.48 -9.48
N PHE A 142 8.39 12.37 -10.72
CA PHE A 142 9.28 11.31 -11.18
C PHE A 142 10.23 11.82 -12.27
N PHE A 143 11.34 11.14 -12.51
CA PHE A 143 12.27 11.53 -13.58
C PHE A 143 11.81 11.07 -14.96
N ALA A 144 12.12 11.86 -16.00
CA ALA A 144 12.13 11.40 -17.38
C ALA A 144 13.39 10.52 -17.65
N ASP A 145 13.35 9.75 -18.75
CA ASP A 145 14.45 8.85 -19.15
C ASP A 145 15.80 9.56 -19.39
N ASP A 146 15.78 10.89 -19.57
CA ASP A 146 16.97 11.74 -19.76
C ASP A 146 17.68 12.15 -18.46
N ASN A 147 17.18 11.73 -17.30
CA ASN A 147 17.76 11.99 -15.97
C ASN A 147 17.91 13.47 -15.57
N ASP A 148 17.29 14.41 -16.31
CA ASP A 148 17.34 15.85 -15.99
C ASP A 148 15.95 16.50 -15.89
N ARG A 149 15.00 16.11 -16.76
CA ARG A 149 13.61 16.62 -16.71
C ARG A 149 12.78 15.89 -15.66
N ILE A 150 11.96 16.65 -14.94
CA ILE A 150 11.02 16.13 -13.95
C ILE A 150 9.62 16.10 -14.54
N LEU A 151 8.99 14.91 -14.49
CA LEU A 151 7.60 14.68 -14.85
C LEU A 151 6.71 14.69 -13.59
N PHE A 152 5.48 15.19 -13.76
CA PHE A 152 4.43 15.17 -12.74
C PHE A 152 3.06 15.28 -13.42
N TYR A 153 1.97 15.29 -12.65
CA TYR A 153 0.62 15.48 -13.19
C TYR A 153 -0.02 16.73 -12.59
N ASP A 154 -0.75 17.48 -13.43
CA ASP A 154 -1.33 18.78 -13.05
C ASP A 154 -2.52 19.13 -13.99
N GLN A 155 -3.30 20.16 -13.63
CA GLN A 155 -4.28 20.85 -14.47
C GLN A 155 -4.29 22.35 -14.13
N PRO A 156 -3.37 23.16 -14.69
CA PRO A 156 -3.27 24.59 -14.37
C PRO A 156 -4.45 25.42 -14.89
N ALA A 157 -5.25 24.87 -15.82
CA ALA A 157 -6.54 25.43 -16.23
C ALA A 157 -7.50 24.29 -16.66
N PRO A 158 -8.84 24.48 -16.57
CA PRO A 158 -9.82 23.47 -16.98
C PRO A 158 -9.58 22.92 -18.39
N GLY A 159 -9.52 21.59 -18.52
CA GLY A 159 -9.24 20.90 -19.79
C GLY A 159 -7.76 20.83 -20.19
N GLN A 160 -6.86 21.54 -19.51
CA GLN A 160 -5.42 21.45 -19.73
C GLN A 160 -4.74 20.33 -18.92
N GLY A 161 -5.51 19.51 -18.20
CA GLY A 161 -4.97 18.49 -17.29
C GLY A 161 -4.26 17.34 -17.99
N GLY A 162 -3.12 16.90 -17.48
CA GLY A 162 -2.32 15.82 -18.08
C GLY A 162 -1.00 15.60 -17.36
N MET A 163 -0.05 15.02 -18.07
CA MET A 163 1.35 14.92 -17.62
C MET A 163 2.10 16.19 -18.03
N PHE A 164 2.71 16.86 -17.04
CA PHE A 164 3.52 18.06 -17.20
C PHE A 164 5.00 17.73 -16.96
N VAL A 165 5.86 18.59 -17.50
CA VAL A 165 7.32 18.46 -17.37
C VAL A 165 7.95 19.81 -17.06
N ILE A 166 9.03 19.79 -16.27
CA ILE A 166 9.89 20.95 -16.02
C ILE A 166 11.37 20.54 -16.07
N GLY A 167 12.17 21.31 -16.80
CA GLY A 167 13.63 21.20 -16.87
C GLY A 167 14.34 22.06 -15.80
N PRO A 168 15.62 21.80 -15.50
CA PRO A 168 16.32 22.41 -14.36
C PRO A 168 16.66 23.90 -14.50
N GLN A 169 16.37 24.52 -15.65
CA GLN A 169 16.51 25.96 -15.89
C GLN A 169 15.22 26.54 -16.51
N GLU A 170 14.11 25.79 -16.49
CA GLU A 170 12.81 26.24 -16.99
C GLU A 170 12.06 26.97 -15.86
N PHE A 171 11.48 28.13 -16.16
CA PHE A 171 10.75 28.97 -15.20
C PHE A 171 9.24 28.70 -15.16
N GLU A 172 8.73 27.91 -16.10
CA GLU A 172 7.31 27.58 -16.24
C GLU A 172 7.20 26.12 -16.69
N PRO A 173 6.39 25.26 -16.03
CA PRO A 173 6.10 23.94 -16.53
C PRO A 173 5.39 23.94 -17.88
N ARG A 174 5.68 22.93 -18.71
CA ARG A 174 4.99 22.70 -19.98
C ARG A 174 4.26 21.36 -19.97
N ARG A 175 3.10 21.28 -20.61
CA ARG A 175 2.35 20.03 -20.79
C ARG A 175 3.14 19.13 -21.74
N GLU A 176 3.54 17.95 -21.27
CA GLU A 176 4.21 16.93 -22.10
C GLU A 176 3.16 16.07 -22.83
N ARG A 177 2.06 15.71 -22.13
CA ARG A 177 0.96 14.88 -22.66
C ARG A 177 -0.41 15.32 -22.14
N ALA A 178 -1.47 15.02 -22.89
CA ALA A 178 -2.85 15.29 -22.48
C ALA A 178 -3.48 14.12 -21.71
N GLU A 179 -2.89 12.95 -21.87
CA GLU A 179 -3.34 11.66 -21.35
C GLU A 179 -2.87 11.46 -19.90
N TRP A 180 -3.70 10.79 -19.11
CA TRP A 180 -3.38 10.30 -17.77
C TRP A 180 -3.16 8.80 -17.85
N GLY A 181 -2.03 8.31 -17.37
CA GLY A 181 -1.62 6.91 -17.51
C GLY A 181 -0.33 6.63 -16.74
N TYR A 182 -0.13 5.38 -16.33
CA TYR A 182 1.15 4.97 -15.75
C TYR A 182 2.20 4.77 -16.86
N MET A 183 3.39 5.33 -16.66
CA MET A 183 4.53 5.14 -17.56
C MET A 183 5.28 3.86 -17.17
N LEU A 184 5.58 2.98 -18.13
CA LEU A 184 6.29 1.71 -17.90
C LEU A 184 7.33 1.41 -18.99
N GLY A 185 8.32 0.57 -18.64
CA GLY A 185 9.33 0.05 -19.55
C GLY A 185 10.27 1.13 -20.12
N GLY A 186 10.78 2.02 -19.27
CA GLY A 186 11.57 3.19 -19.70
C GLY A 186 10.74 4.14 -20.56
N SER A 187 9.60 4.59 -20.02
CA SER A 187 8.60 5.45 -20.68
C SER A 187 8.12 5.00 -22.08
N ARG A 188 8.28 3.72 -22.44
CA ARG A 188 7.85 3.18 -23.74
C ARG A 188 6.35 2.88 -23.80
N LEU A 189 5.73 2.54 -22.67
CA LEU A 189 4.31 2.28 -22.56
C LEU A 189 3.62 3.32 -21.67
N LEU A 190 2.48 3.83 -22.14
CA LEU A 190 1.49 4.52 -21.32
C LEU A 190 0.33 3.56 -21.04
N VAL A 191 -0.03 3.36 -19.77
CA VAL A 191 -1.08 2.43 -19.33
C VAL A 191 -2.21 3.19 -18.63
N THR A 192 -3.39 3.22 -19.26
CA THR A 192 -4.55 4.00 -18.79
C THR A 192 -5.74 3.08 -18.53
N PRO A 193 -6.05 2.74 -17.27
CA PRO A 193 -7.25 1.98 -16.93
C PRO A 193 -8.53 2.77 -17.27
N ARG A 194 -9.53 2.11 -17.85
CA ARG A 194 -10.78 2.73 -18.31
C ARG A 194 -11.99 2.02 -17.70
N VAL A 195 -12.23 2.24 -16.40
CA VAL A 195 -13.26 1.51 -15.61
C VAL A 195 -14.65 1.50 -16.25
N GLN A 196 -15.06 2.59 -16.92
CA GLN A 196 -16.34 2.65 -17.66
C GLN A 196 -16.40 1.69 -18.86
N ARG A 197 -15.28 1.43 -19.54
CA ARG A 197 -15.15 0.46 -20.64
C ARG A 197 -14.81 -0.96 -20.17
N ARG A 198 -14.40 -1.11 -18.90
CA ARG A 198 -13.95 -2.36 -18.25
C ARG A 198 -12.67 -2.96 -18.85
N ASP A 199 -11.87 -2.13 -19.49
CA ASP A 199 -10.57 -2.44 -20.08
C ASP A 199 -9.46 -1.49 -19.58
N THR A 200 -8.23 -1.75 -20.00
CA THR A 200 -7.06 -0.89 -19.77
C THR A 200 -6.41 -0.62 -21.12
N ALA A 201 -6.35 0.65 -21.51
CA ALA A 201 -5.64 1.09 -22.70
C ALA A 201 -4.13 0.98 -22.48
N VAL A 202 -3.41 0.62 -23.54
CA VAL A 202 -1.94 0.57 -23.52
C VAL A 202 -1.44 1.15 -24.82
N THR A 203 -0.64 2.21 -24.74
CA THR A 203 -0.11 2.93 -25.91
C THR A 203 1.41 2.80 -25.95
N HIS A 204 1.95 2.22 -27.01
CA HIS A 204 3.40 2.21 -27.26
C HIS A 204 3.82 3.59 -27.80
N LEU A 205 4.34 4.42 -26.90
CA LEU A 205 4.60 5.84 -27.13
C LEU A 205 5.55 6.14 -28.31
N PRO A 206 6.59 5.33 -28.61
CA PRO A 206 7.42 5.55 -29.79
C PRO A 206 6.73 5.36 -31.15
N THR A 207 5.57 4.68 -31.22
CA THR A 207 4.85 4.43 -32.47
C THR A 207 3.39 4.89 -32.48
N GLY A 208 2.86 5.37 -31.35
CA GLY A 208 1.45 5.75 -31.20
C GLY A 208 0.46 4.57 -31.28
N ARG A 209 0.93 3.32 -31.31
CA ARG A 209 0.05 2.14 -31.38
C ARG A 209 -0.64 1.92 -30.04
N GLU A 210 -1.95 2.15 -29.98
CA GLU A 210 -2.81 1.72 -28.86
C GLU A 210 -3.32 0.29 -29.08
N TRP A 211 -3.41 -0.48 -27.99
CA TRP A 211 -4.25 -1.68 -27.86
C TRP A 211 -4.97 -1.64 -26.51
N SER A 212 -5.73 -2.67 -26.16
CA SER A 212 -6.49 -2.70 -24.91
C SER A 212 -6.50 -4.08 -24.27
N LEU A 213 -6.09 -4.14 -23.00
CA LEU A 213 -6.11 -5.36 -22.20
C LEU A 213 -7.47 -5.49 -21.51
N PRO A 214 -8.13 -6.67 -21.51
CA PRO A 214 -9.45 -6.87 -20.91
C PRO A 214 -9.36 -6.98 -19.39
N THR A 215 -8.98 -5.89 -18.72
CA THR A 215 -8.82 -5.80 -17.26
C THR A 215 -9.06 -4.37 -16.76
N THR A 216 -9.57 -4.23 -15.53
CA THR A 216 -9.55 -2.98 -14.74
C THR A 216 -8.60 -3.06 -13.55
N THR A 217 -7.79 -4.11 -13.45
CA THR A 217 -6.68 -4.22 -12.49
C THR A 217 -5.39 -3.77 -13.15
N THR A 218 -4.44 -3.22 -12.39
CA THR A 218 -3.13 -2.82 -12.94
C THR A 218 -2.43 -4.03 -13.60
N PRO A 219 -2.15 -3.99 -14.91
CA PRO A 219 -1.38 -5.04 -15.57
C PRO A 219 0.11 -4.93 -15.19
N VAL A 220 0.79 -6.07 -15.08
CA VAL A 220 2.21 -6.16 -14.76
C VAL A 220 2.98 -6.53 -16.04
N PHE A 221 3.64 -5.53 -16.62
CA PHE A 221 4.51 -5.70 -17.79
C PHE A 221 5.91 -6.16 -17.39
N SER A 222 6.59 -6.85 -18.31
CA SER A 222 8.02 -7.14 -18.20
C SER A 222 8.87 -5.88 -18.43
N ASN A 223 10.10 -5.87 -17.91
CA ASN A 223 10.95 -4.67 -17.93
C ASN A 223 11.37 -4.26 -19.36
N ASP A 224 11.48 -5.22 -20.27
CA ASP A 224 11.70 -5.03 -21.72
C ASP A 224 10.43 -4.62 -22.51
N ALA A 225 9.28 -4.63 -21.84
CA ALA A 225 7.94 -4.38 -22.37
C ALA A 225 7.48 -5.35 -23.49
N THR A 226 7.91 -6.63 -23.46
CA THR A 226 7.48 -7.66 -24.43
C THR A 226 6.40 -8.62 -23.92
N ALA A 227 6.22 -8.77 -22.60
CA ALA A 227 5.22 -9.64 -21.97
C ALA A 227 4.36 -8.88 -20.94
N VAL A 228 3.18 -9.42 -20.63
CA VAL A 228 2.27 -8.85 -19.61
C VAL A 228 1.50 -9.93 -18.85
N ALA A 229 1.31 -9.72 -17.55
CA ALA A 229 0.49 -10.55 -16.67
C ALA A 229 -0.63 -9.72 -16.02
N TYR A 230 -1.87 -10.21 -16.02
CA TYR A 230 -3.02 -9.46 -15.47
C TYR A 230 -4.19 -10.37 -15.07
N THR A 231 -5.09 -9.88 -14.21
CA THR A 231 -6.37 -10.56 -13.93
C THR A 231 -7.41 -10.08 -14.94
N ALA A 232 -7.94 -10.96 -15.80
CA ALA A 232 -8.94 -10.55 -16.79
C ALA A 232 -10.29 -10.21 -16.15
N SER A 233 -11.00 -9.21 -16.70
CA SER A 233 -12.34 -8.80 -16.29
C SER A 233 -13.31 -9.97 -16.32
N GLY A 234 -13.86 -10.34 -15.15
CA GLY A 234 -14.74 -11.51 -14.98
C GLY A 234 -14.04 -12.78 -14.46
N VAL A 235 -12.71 -12.80 -14.38
CA VAL A 235 -11.98 -13.77 -13.54
C VAL A 235 -11.97 -13.26 -12.10
N GLY A 236 -12.16 -14.17 -11.14
CA GLY A 236 -12.18 -13.82 -9.71
C GLY A 236 -10.90 -13.11 -9.27
N SER A 237 -11.06 -11.96 -8.61
CA SER A 237 -9.94 -11.07 -8.27
C SER A 237 -9.05 -11.65 -7.17
N PRO A 238 -7.72 -11.42 -7.21
CA PRO A 238 -6.82 -11.77 -6.12
C PRO A 238 -7.31 -11.21 -4.77
N GLY A 239 -7.56 -12.07 -3.79
CA GLY A 239 -7.90 -11.69 -2.41
C GLY A 239 -9.23 -10.93 -2.19
N GLY A 240 -10.04 -10.74 -3.24
CA GLY A 240 -11.30 -9.99 -3.20
C GLY A 240 -12.53 -10.81 -3.63
N PRO A 241 -13.75 -10.40 -3.24
CA PRO A 241 -14.96 -11.14 -3.57
C PRO A 241 -15.23 -11.16 -5.08
N SER A 242 -15.78 -12.27 -5.57
CA SER A 242 -16.17 -12.44 -6.97
C SER A 242 -17.24 -11.43 -7.39
N THR A 243 -16.93 -10.66 -8.44
CA THR A 243 -17.81 -9.77 -9.23
C THR A 243 -19.29 -9.76 -8.85
N GLY A 244 -19.72 -8.79 -8.04
CA GLY A 244 -21.12 -8.53 -7.75
C GLY A 244 -21.31 -7.13 -7.18
N ALA A 245 -22.32 -6.39 -7.65
CA ALA A 245 -22.70 -5.13 -7.05
C ALA A 245 -23.55 -5.39 -5.78
N GLY A 246 -23.27 -4.67 -4.69
CA GLY A 246 -24.19 -4.57 -3.55
C GLY A 246 -24.05 -5.61 -2.43
N SER A 247 -22.88 -6.23 -2.22
CA SER A 247 -22.64 -7.02 -0.99
C SER A 247 -22.30 -6.12 0.21
N SER A 248 -23.31 -5.62 0.92
CA SER A 248 -23.15 -4.91 2.20
C SER A 248 -22.87 -5.88 3.37
N GLY A 249 -21.95 -6.82 3.17
CA GLY A 249 -21.68 -7.91 4.09
C GLY A 249 -20.28 -8.50 3.89
N TRP A 250 -19.61 -8.76 5.00
CA TRP A 250 -18.27 -9.32 5.07
C TRP A 250 -18.30 -10.81 4.70
N SER A 251 -18.37 -11.11 3.41
CA SER A 251 -18.39 -12.49 2.93
C SER A 251 -17.03 -13.15 3.13
N ASN A 252 -17.00 -14.24 3.90
CA ASN A 252 -15.88 -15.17 3.94
C ASN A 252 -15.73 -15.85 2.57
N SER A 253 -15.03 -15.17 1.66
CA SER A 253 -14.61 -15.75 0.39
C SER A 253 -13.66 -16.91 0.71
N ALA A 254 -14.04 -18.13 0.32
CA ALA A 254 -13.21 -19.31 0.54
C ALA A 254 -11.83 -19.12 -0.09
N PHE A 255 -10.79 -19.58 0.60
CA PHE A 255 -9.42 -19.49 0.10
C PHE A 255 -9.29 -20.25 -1.22
N GLY A 256 -8.91 -19.55 -2.29
CA GLY A 256 -8.81 -20.10 -3.64
C GLY A 256 -7.58 -19.57 -4.37
N LEU A 257 -6.91 -20.45 -5.12
CA LEU A 257 -5.71 -20.10 -5.88
C LEU A 257 -6.04 -19.11 -7.00
N THR A 258 -5.23 -18.06 -7.14
CA THR A 258 -5.44 -17.00 -8.13
C THR A 258 -5.29 -17.53 -9.55
N GLN A 259 -6.08 -16.99 -10.49
CA GLN A 259 -5.86 -17.17 -11.92
C GLN A 259 -5.51 -15.84 -12.59
N VAL A 260 -4.50 -15.85 -13.46
CA VAL A 260 -4.08 -14.69 -14.26
C VAL A 260 -3.94 -15.08 -15.74
N MET A 261 -4.04 -14.10 -16.62
CA MET A 261 -3.56 -14.20 -17.98
C MET A 261 -2.07 -13.87 -18.01
N ILE A 262 -1.32 -14.60 -18.82
CA ILE A 262 -0.02 -14.19 -19.37
C ILE A 262 -0.20 -14.03 -20.86
N ALA A 263 0.27 -12.92 -21.43
CA ALA A 263 0.22 -12.63 -22.86
C ALA A 263 1.52 -11.95 -23.31
N ARG A 264 1.69 -11.81 -24.63
CA ARG A 264 2.55 -10.77 -25.19
C ARG A 264 2.08 -9.40 -24.69
N ALA A 265 2.96 -8.38 -24.72
CA ALA A 265 2.61 -7.04 -24.28
C ALA A 265 1.41 -6.43 -25.02
N ASP A 266 1.20 -6.77 -26.30
CA ASP A 266 0.00 -6.39 -27.09
C ASP A 266 -1.31 -7.11 -26.68
N GLY A 267 -1.24 -8.05 -25.75
CA GLY A 267 -2.37 -8.88 -25.31
C GLY A 267 -2.59 -10.14 -26.15
N GLU A 268 -1.84 -10.30 -27.25
CA GLU A 268 -1.85 -11.47 -28.12
C GLU A 268 -1.18 -12.70 -27.47
N ASP A 269 -1.44 -13.89 -28.01
CA ASP A 269 -1.00 -15.20 -27.48
C ASP A 269 -1.32 -15.45 -26.00
N GLY A 270 -2.40 -14.83 -25.50
CA GLY A 270 -2.80 -14.86 -24.09
C GLY A 270 -3.19 -16.25 -23.58
N ARG A 271 -2.33 -16.87 -22.75
CA ARG A 271 -2.61 -18.11 -22.00
C ARG A 271 -3.05 -17.82 -20.58
N LYS A 272 -4.05 -18.56 -20.09
CA LYS A 272 -4.52 -18.48 -18.69
C LYS A 272 -3.74 -19.46 -17.82
N ILE A 273 -3.13 -18.98 -16.74
CA ILE A 273 -2.46 -19.82 -15.73
C ILE A 273 -3.17 -19.74 -14.37
N ARG A 274 -2.97 -20.76 -13.54
CA ARG A 274 -3.29 -20.74 -12.11
C ARG A 274 -1.98 -20.56 -11.35
N LEU A 275 -1.94 -19.63 -10.40
CA LEU A 275 -0.79 -19.45 -9.52
C LEU A 275 -0.81 -20.51 -8.41
N PRO A 276 0.34 -20.95 -7.88
CA PRO A 276 0.40 -21.87 -6.73
C PRO A 276 0.06 -21.20 -5.38
N ILE A 277 -0.52 -19.99 -5.41
CA ILE A 277 -0.90 -19.17 -4.24
C ILE A 277 -2.28 -18.52 -4.42
N ASN A 278 -2.92 -18.17 -3.31
CA ASN A 278 -3.84 -17.02 -3.27
C ASN A 278 -2.96 -15.77 -3.13
N GLY A 279 -2.92 -14.96 -4.19
CA GLY A 279 -1.96 -13.86 -4.28
C GLY A 279 -1.97 -13.18 -5.64
N SER A 280 -0.99 -12.31 -5.89
CA SER A 280 -0.89 -11.51 -7.11
C SER A 280 0.52 -11.54 -7.69
N VAL A 281 0.62 -11.36 -9.01
CA VAL A 281 1.88 -11.04 -9.69
C VAL A 281 2.30 -9.62 -9.29
N GLN A 282 3.59 -9.42 -9.09
CA GLN A 282 4.18 -8.14 -8.64
C GLN A 282 5.15 -7.58 -9.69
N ALA A 283 6.00 -8.44 -10.26
CA ALA A 283 6.91 -8.11 -11.34
C ALA A 283 7.21 -9.37 -12.19
N TRP A 284 7.82 -9.15 -13.36
CA TRP A 284 8.60 -10.19 -14.03
C TRP A 284 10.03 -10.16 -13.50
N ILE A 285 10.71 -11.30 -13.51
CA ILE A 285 12.08 -11.47 -12.99
C ILE A 285 12.87 -12.39 -13.93
N PRO A 286 14.21 -12.28 -13.99
CA PRO A 286 15.02 -13.01 -14.95
C PRO A 286 14.99 -14.52 -14.69
N ALA A 287 15.12 -15.28 -15.77
CA ALA A 287 15.34 -16.71 -15.76
C ALA A 287 16.82 -17.03 -15.41
N PRO A 288 17.12 -18.06 -14.60
CA PRO A 288 18.51 -18.46 -14.30
C PRO A 288 19.33 -18.86 -15.53
N ASP A 289 18.66 -19.15 -16.64
CA ASP A 289 19.18 -19.64 -17.92
C ASP A 289 18.97 -18.64 -19.07
N ASP A 290 18.70 -17.35 -18.77
CA ASP A 290 18.35 -16.29 -19.73
C ASP A 290 17.19 -16.63 -20.68
N GLY A 291 16.35 -17.63 -20.33
CA GLY A 291 15.19 -18.13 -21.06
C GLY A 291 14.01 -17.15 -21.24
N GLY A 292 14.25 -15.84 -21.16
CA GLY A 292 13.30 -14.77 -21.41
C GLY A 292 12.29 -14.51 -20.27
N ASN A 293 11.16 -13.90 -20.64
CA ASN A 293 10.07 -13.58 -19.71
C ASN A 293 9.27 -14.84 -19.35
N VAL A 294 9.82 -15.66 -18.45
CA VAL A 294 9.23 -16.93 -18.00
C VAL A 294 9.07 -17.05 -16.48
N ARG A 295 9.73 -16.19 -15.68
CA ARG A 295 9.59 -16.14 -14.22
C ARG A 295 8.83 -14.91 -13.73
N LEU A 296 8.03 -15.11 -12.69
CA LEU A 296 7.20 -14.12 -12.03
C LEU A 296 7.60 -13.96 -10.57
N LEU A 297 7.65 -12.71 -10.10
CA LEU A 297 7.65 -12.37 -8.69
C LEU A 297 6.19 -12.32 -8.21
N LEU A 298 5.86 -13.13 -7.21
CA LEU A 298 4.51 -13.27 -6.66
C LEU A 298 4.46 -12.82 -5.19
N SER A 299 3.32 -12.30 -4.76
CA SER A 299 3.01 -11.97 -3.36
C SER A 299 1.71 -12.65 -2.93
N GLY A 300 1.75 -13.43 -1.84
CA GLY A 300 0.57 -14.09 -1.28
C GLY A 300 0.88 -15.33 -0.43
N ARG A 301 -0.14 -16.18 -0.24
CA ARG A 301 -0.13 -17.35 0.67
C ARG A 301 -0.39 -18.64 -0.11
N ARG A 302 0.20 -19.77 0.30
CA ARG A 302 -0.08 -21.09 -0.33
C ARG A 302 -1.34 -21.74 0.24
N ALA A 303 -1.58 -21.58 1.53
CA ALA A 303 -2.79 -21.99 2.24
C ALA A 303 -3.33 -20.85 3.14
N ALA A 304 -4.60 -20.95 3.55
CA ALA A 304 -5.26 -19.94 4.39
C ALA A 304 -4.55 -19.59 5.72
N PRO A 305 -3.98 -20.55 6.49
CA PRO A 305 -3.31 -20.23 7.75
C PRO A 305 -1.87 -19.73 7.59
N ASP A 306 -1.30 -19.73 6.38
CA ASP A 306 0.08 -19.29 6.17
C ASP A 306 0.22 -17.78 6.40
N ASP A 307 1.37 -17.35 6.91
CA ASP A 307 1.84 -15.97 6.78
C ASP A 307 2.04 -15.61 5.29
N PRO A 308 1.85 -14.34 4.88
CA PRO A 308 2.16 -13.92 3.51
C PRO A 308 3.65 -14.06 3.19
N SER A 309 3.92 -14.42 1.95
CA SER A 309 5.27 -14.64 1.42
C SER A 309 5.46 -14.02 0.04
N TYR A 310 6.71 -13.69 -0.27
CA TYR A 310 7.17 -13.38 -1.62
C TYR A 310 7.82 -14.60 -2.25
N TRP A 311 7.51 -14.85 -3.52
CA TRP A 311 7.95 -16.04 -4.25
C TRP A 311 8.51 -15.69 -5.62
N ALA A 312 9.53 -16.40 -6.06
CA ALA A 312 9.86 -16.50 -7.49
C ALA A 312 9.24 -17.78 -8.06
N TYR A 313 8.47 -17.65 -9.14
CA TYR A 313 7.73 -18.73 -9.78
C TYR A 313 8.12 -18.85 -11.26
N ASP A 314 8.54 -20.02 -11.72
CA ASP A 314 8.79 -20.28 -13.15
C ASP A 314 7.55 -20.87 -13.83
N THR A 315 7.18 -20.32 -14.97
CA THR A 315 5.96 -20.68 -15.71
C THR A 315 6.19 -21.78 -16.78
N ARG A 316 7.36 -22.43 -16.75
CA ARG A 316 7.74 -23.58 -17.58
C ARG A 316 7.60 -24.91 -16.85
N ASP A 317 8.13 -25.00 -15.62
CA ASP A 317 8.19 -26.22 -14.79
C ASP A 317 7.37 -26.12 -13.48
N GLU A 318 6.70 -24.99 -13.26
CA GLU A 318 5.94 -24.65 -12.05
C GLU A 318 6.78 -24.60 -10.75
N SER A 319 8.11 -24.50 -10.87
CA SER A 319 9.01 -24.37 -9.72
C SER A 319 8.78 -23.06 -8.95
N LEU A 320 8.92 -23.13 -7.62
CA LEU A 320 8.55 -22.05 -6.71
C LEU A 320 9.56 -21.91 -5.57
N ILE A 321 10.26 -20.77 -5.52
CA ILE A 321 11.26 -20.43 -4.49
C ILE A 321 10.66 -19.39 -3.55
N GLU A 322 10.73 -19.62 -2.23
CA GLU A 322 10.33 -18.65 -1.21
C GLU A 322 11.46 -17.64 -0.96
N LEU A 323 11.21 -16.36 -1.23
CA LEU A 323 12.20 -15.28 -1.10
C LEU A 323 12.14 -14.59 0.28
N ALA A 324 10.93 -14.50 0.84
CA ALA A 324 10.67 -14.01 2.19
C ALA A 324 9.29 -14.49 2.67
N ARG A 325 9.16 -14.73 3.98
CA ARG A 325 7.90 -14.95 4.70
C ARG A 325 7.88 -14.05 5.91
N SER A 326 6.74 -13.45 6.22
CA SER A 326 6.56 -12.65 7.45
C SER A 326 5.08 -12.42 7.73
N LYS A 327 4.66 -12.21 8.98
CA LYS A 327 3.25 -11.90 9.30
C LYS A 327 2.73 -10.72 8.48
N ARG A 328 3.60 -9.73 8.23
CA ARG A 328 3.33 -8.63 7.31
C ARG A 328 4.57 -8.31 6.48
N LEU A 329 4.37 -8.28 5.18
CA LEU A 329 5.37 -7.88 4.18
C LEU A 329 4.85 -6.64 3.43
N THR A 330 5.71 -5.65 3.19
CA THR A 330 5.33 -4.44 2.44
C THR A 330 6.52 -3.82 1.69
N GLY A 331 6.23 -2.79 0.87
CA GLY A 331 7.25 -2.01 0.15
C GLY A 331 7.96 -2.70 -1.02
N LEU A 332 7.51 -3.90 -1.44
CA LEU A 332 8.17 -4.71 -2.45
C LEU A 332 8.52 -3.93 -3.73
N LEU A 333 9.82 -3.83 -4.02
CA LEU A 333 10.37 -3.27 -5.25
C LEU A 333 11.42 -4.21 -5.83
N ALA A 334 11.20 -4.72 -7.04
CA ALA A 334 12.23 -5.42 -7.80
C ALA A 334 13.27 -4.41 -8.35
N SER A 335 14.52 -4.86 -8.50
CA SER A 335 15.55 -4.10 -9.21
C SER A 335 15.24 -3.99 -10.72
N PRO A 336 15.82 -3.02 -11.45
CA PRO A 336 15.59 -2.87 -12.90
C PRO A 336 15.99 -4.08 -13.75
N ASP A 337 16.93 -4.91 -13.30
CA ASP A 337 17.25 -6.20 -13.90
C ASP A 337 16.42 -7.38 -13.34
N GLY A 338 15.63 -7.16 -12.28
CA GLY A 338 14.87 -8.17 -11.55
C GLY A 338 15.68 -9.19 -10.74
N THR A 339 17.02 -9.09 -10.68
CA THR A 339 17.86 -10.04 -9.91
C THR A 339 17.72 -9.89 -8.40
N TRP A 340 17.25 -8.73 -7.94
CA TRP A 340 17.02 -8.40 -6.54
C TRP A 340 15.58 -7.93 -6.27
N ILE A 341 15.14 -8.10 -5.03
CA ILE A 341 13.98 -7.42 -4.44
C ILE A 341 14.37 -6.70 -3.15
N ALA A 342 13.91 -5.48 -2.98
CA ALA A 342 13.90 -4.75 -1.72
C ALA A 342 12.49 -4.84 -1.11
N HIS A 343 12.39 -5.07 0.20
CA HIS A 343 11.11 -5.17 0.90
C HIS A 343 11.26 -4.92 2.40
N VAL A 344 10.17 -4.58 3.09
CA VAL A 344 10.11 -4.54 4.55
C VAL A 344 9.35 -5.76 5.08
N ALA A 345 9.93 -6.45 6.06
CA ALA A 345 9.32 -7.55 6.81
C ALA A 345 9.03 -7.10 8.25
N MET A 346 7.90 -7.53 8.82
CA MET A 346 7.35 -6.99 10.05
C MET A 346 6.66 -8.05 10.93
N TRP A 347 6.75 -7.87 12.24
CA TRP A 347 6.10 -8.68 13.27
C TRP A 347 6.43 -10.19 13.22
N ASN A 348 7.66 -10.52 12.85
CA ASN A 348 8.12 -11.89 12.83
C ASN A 348 8.16 -12.49 14.24
N ARG A 349 7.86 -13.79 14.36
CA ARG A 349 7.86 -14.53 15.65
C ARG A 349 9.22 -14.48 16.38
N LYS A 350 10.28 -14.14 15.67
CA LYS A 350 11.52 -13.61 16.24
C LYS A 350 11.79 -12.25 15.55
N GLY A 351 11.86 -11.17 16.33
CA GLY A 351 11.98 -9.80 15.81
C GLY A 351 13.34 -9.46 15.19
N ASP A 352 14.33 -10.36 15.26
CA ASP A 352 15.59 -10.24 14.50
C ASP A 352 15.37 -10.26 12.98
N GLN A 353 14.22 -10.78 12.53
CA GLN A 353 13.81 -10.83 11.13
C GLN A 353 13.07 -9.57 10.63
N ASP A 354 12.74 -8.62 11.50
CA ASP A 354 11.99 -7.40 11.13
C ASP A 354 12.91 -6.30 10.60
N GLY A 355 12.54 -5.64 9.50
CA GLY A 355 13.38 -4.58 8.91
C GLY A 355 13.24 -4.46 7.39
N LEU A 356 14.05 -3.57 6.82
CA LEU A 356 14.31 -3.53 5.38
C LEU A 356 15.27 -4.66 5.00
N TRP A 357 14.96 -5.36 3.91
CA TRP A 357 15.71 -6.49 3.40
C TRP A 357 15.94 -6.37 1.90
N VAL A 358 17.10 -6.83 1.44
CA VAL A 358 17.38 -7.14 0.04
C VAL A 358 17.55 -8.65 -0.13
N THR A 359 16.85 -9.24 -1.11
CA THR A 359 16.90 -10.68 -1.42
C THR A 359 17.13 -10.87 -2.92
N ARG A 360 18.03 -11.79 -3.32
CA ARG A 360 18.15 -12.21 -4.72
C ARG A 360 16.97 -13.08 -5.14
N THR A 361 16.46 -12.89 -6.35
CA THR A 361 15.28 -13.61 -6.88
C THR A 361 15.60 -15.05 -7.32
N ASP A 362 16.85 -15.47 -7.22
CA ASP A 362 17.32 -16.87 -7.25
C ASP A 362 17.23 -17.57 -5.87
N GLY A 363 16.98 -16.84 -4.78
CA GLY A 363 16.95 -17.34 -3.41
C GLY A 363 18.32 -17.55 -2.74
N SER A 364 19.43 -17.31 -3.45
CA SER A 364 20.80 -17.59 -2.97
C SER A 364 21.29 -16.67 -1.84
N ARG A 365 20.71 -15.47 -1.71
CA ARG A 365 21.10 -14.47 -0.71
C ARG A 365 19.92 -13.62 -0.24
N ARG A 366 19.82 -13.43 1.08
CA ARG A 366 18.93 -12.48 1.75
C ARG A 366 19.72 -11.74 2.83
N ARG A 367 19.68 -10.40 2.82
CA ARG A 367 20.46 -9.51 3.69
C ARG A 367 19.54 -8.44 4.29
N ARG A 368 19.66 -8.22 5.61
CA ARG A 368 19.01 -7.11 6.31
C ARG A 368 19.79 -5.83 6.03
N VAL A 369 19.11 -4.75 5.66
CA VAL A 369 19.69 -3.42 5.54
C VAL A 369 19.77 -2.81 6.95
N SER A 370 20.86 -2.10 7.23
CA SER A 370 21.20 -1.52 8.55
C SER A 370 20.33 -0.31 8.95
N MET A 371 19.56 0.23 8.00
CA MET A 371 18.65 1.36 8.17
C MET A 371 17.26 1.02 7.65
N ILE A 372 16.24 1.74 8.13
CA ILE A 372 14.84 1.59 7.71
C ILE A 372 14.33 2.95 7.25
N GLY A 373 13.58 2.93 6.17
CA GLY A 373 13.15 4.07 5.39
C GLY A 373 12.33 3.61 4.19
N GLY A 374 11.99 4.52 3.29
CA GLY A 374 11.62 4.15 1.93
C GLY A 374 12.80 4.30 0.96
N TYR A 375 12.68 3.67 -0.21
CA TYR A 375 13.83 3.38 -1.07
C TYR A 375 13.46 3.35 -2.56
N ARG A 376 14.49 3.42 -3.42
CA ARG A 376 14.42 3.27 -4.88
C ARG A 376 15.66 2.52 -5.36
N TRP A 377 15.56 1.82 -6.49
CA TRP A 377 16.70 1.22 -7.16
C TRP A 377 17.21 2.13 -8.28
N THR A 378 18.53 2.26 -8.43
CA THR A 378 19.14 2.81 -9.64
C THR A 378 19.14 1.77 -10.77
N SER A 379 19.36 2.20 -12.01
CA SER A 379 19.45 1.34 -13.19
C SER A 379 20.60 0.32 -13.14
N ASP A 380 21.64 0.61 -12.34
CA ASP A 380 22.76 -0.29 -12.03
C ASP A 380 22.59 -1.03 -10.69
N ASN A 381 21.35 -1.16 -10.21
CA ASN A 381 20.95 -1.95 -9.04
C ASN A 381 21.56 -1.53 -7.70
N ARG A 382 21.98 -0.27 -7.53
CA ARG A 382 22.27 0.29 -6.21
C ARG A 382 20.95 0.66 -5.54
N LEU A 383 20.81 0.41 -4.23
CA LEU A 383 19.61 0.79 -3.49
C LEU A 383 19.83 2.15 -2.84
N LEU A 384 19.08 3.17 -3.25
CA LEU A 384 19.03 4.45 -2.55
C LEU A 384 17.92 4.42 -1.50
N VAL A 385 18.25 4.82 -0.27
CA VAL A 385 17.38 4.77 0.91
C VAL A 385 17.34 6.14 1.57
N ILE A 386 16.14 6.57 1.95
CA ILE A 386 15.93 7.75 2.80
C ILE A 386 15.46 7.24 4.16
N PRO A 387 16.35 7.20 5.18
CA PRO A 387 16.00 6.70 6.50
C PRO A 387 15.03 7.65 7.22
N HIS A 388 14.29 7.10 8.18
CA HIS A 388 13.42 7.89 9.04
C HIS A 388 14.22 8.87 9.92
N ARG A 389 13.73 10.10 10.00
CA ARG A 389 14.27 11.17 10.84
C ARG A 389 14.12 10.83 12.32
N ALA A 390 15.13 11.20 13.12
CA ALA A 390 15.03 11.10 14.58
C ALA A 390 14.06 12.14 15.18
N THR A 391 13.88 13.31 14.55
CA THR A 391 12.93 14.34 14.99
C THR A 391 12.26 15.02 13.80
N ARG A 392 11.09 15.61 14.03
CA ARG A 392 10.34 16.39 13.02
C ARG A 392 11.12 17.59 12.48
N SER A 393 12.05 18.13 13.27
CA SER A 393 12.96 19.21 12.90
C SER A 393 14.24 18.76 12.18
N ALA A 394 14.58 17.48 12.20
CA ALA A 394 15.77 16.98 11.50
C ALA A 394 15.59 17.00 9.97
N SER A 395 16.71 17.04 9.25
CA SER A 395 16.73 16.81 7.80
C SER A 395 16.46 15.35 7.48
N HIS A 396 15.87 15.07 6.31
CA HIS A 396 16.06 13.79 5.65
C HIS A 396 17.51 13.66 5.16
N GLU A 397 17.91 12.44 4.83
CA GLU A 397 19.22 12.12 4.25
C GLU A 397 19.05 11.13 3.09
N VAL A 398 19.97 11.12 2.14
CA VAL A 398 20.05 10.10 1.10
C VAL A 398 21.27 9.22 1.35
N TRP A 399 21.06 7.92 1.42
CA TRP A 399 22.08 6.90 1.60
C TRP A 399 22.01 5.88 0.45
N GLU A 400 23.17 5.47 -0.03
CA GLU A 400 23.34 4.36 -0.96
C GLU A 400 23.67 3.09 -0.17
N VAL A 401 23.11 1.95 -0.59
CA VAL A 401 23.33 0.62 -0.02
C VAL A 401 23.66 -0.36 -1.14
N SER A 402 24.80 -1.05 -1.00
CA SER A 402 25.18 -2.17 -1.86
C SER A 402 24.37 -3.41 -1.49
N PRO A 403 23.57 -4.02 -2.40
CA PRO A 403 22.78 -5.20 -2.05
C PRO A 403 23.65 -6.45 -1.84
N GLU A 404 24.75 -6.56 -2.58
CA GLU A 404 25.71 -7.67 -2.51
C GLU A 404 26.43 -7.70 -1.16
N THR A 405 27.14 -6.62 -0.83
CA THR A 405 28.08 -6.52 0.32
C THR A 405 27.43 -5.95 1.58
N GLY A 406 26.35 -5.16 1.44
CA GLY A 406 25.71 -4.46 2.55
C GLY A 406 26.41 -3.16 2.97
N ASP A 407 27.45 -2.75 2.24
CA ASP A 407 28.15 -1.49 2.47
C ASP A 407 27.21 -0.30 2.26
N VAL A 408 27.37 0.75 3.06
CA VAL A 408 26.54 1.96 3.02
C VAL A 408 27.40 3.20 2.74
N ARG A 409 26.84 4.17 2.00
CA ARG A 409 27.51 5.42 1.64
C ARG A 409 26.53 6.59 1.69
N ARG A 410 26.87 7.65 2.44
CA ARG A 410 26.05 8.87 2.56
C ARG A 410 26.21 9.74 1.31
N LEU A 411 25.11 10.28 0.77
CA LEU A 411 25.09 11.13 -0.44
C LEU A 411 24.69 12.59 -0.16
N THR A 412 24.16 12.87 1.03
CA THR A 412 23.78 14.21 1.48
C THR A 412 24.16 14.40 2.94
N ASP A 413 24.73 15.55 3.29
CA ASP A 413 24.95 15.92 4.68
C ASP A 413 23.98 17.03 5.12
N PRO A 414 23.12 16.81 6.14
CA PRO A 414 22.22 17.81 6.71
C PRO A 414 22.86 19.14 7.11
N SER A 415 24.16 19.19 7.42
CA SER A 415 24.82 20.45 7.80
C SER A 415 25.03 21.41 6.61
N THR A 416 25.01 20.88 5.38
CA THR A 416 25.20 21.64 4.12
C THR A 416 24.02 21.55 3.17
N THR A 417 23.28 20.44 3.21
CA THR A 417 22.09 20.14 2.39
C THR A 417 20.92 19.73 3.30
N PRO A 418 20.35 20.64 4.11
CA PRO A 418 19.16 20.35 4.91
C PRO A 418 17.89 20.35 4.03
N PHE A 419 17.09 19.30 4.08
CA PHE A 419 15.84 19.17 3.34
C PHE A 419 14.80 18.30 4.06
N GLN A 420 13.52 18.51 3.75
CA GLN A 420 12.41 17.69 4.26
C GLN A 420 11.41 17.42 3.13
N ILE A 421 10.88 16.19 3.08
CA ILE A 421 10.04 15.69 2.00
C ILE A 421 8.59 15.62 2.51
N ALA A 422 7.65 16.25 1.81
CA ALA A 422 6.21 16.14 2.10
C ALA A 422 5.69 14.76 1.68
N ASN A 423 4.75 14.16 2.43
CA ASN A 423 4.03 12.91 2.07
C ASN A 423 4.89 11.65 1.81
N PHE A 424 6.22 11.75 1.88
CA PHE A 424 7.18 10.86 1.22
C PHE A 424 7.18 10.90 -0.33
N ASP A 425 6.76 12.02 -0.94
CA ASP A 425 6.80 12.30 -2.39
C ASP A 425 8.21 12.65 -2.89
N TRP A 426 8.94 11.64 -3.38
CA TRP A 426 10.24 11.80 -4.05
C TRP A 426 10.50 10.71 -5.09
N ASP A 427 11.51 10.93 -5.92
CA ASP A 427 12.04 9.97 -6.87
C ASP A 427 13.51 10.24 -7.21
N ILE A 428 14.16 9.36 -7.97
CA ILE A 428 15.58 9.48 -8.35
C ILE A 428 15.77 9.37 -9.87
N SER A 429 16.83 9.97 -10.39
CA SER A 429 17.25 9.72 -11.77
C SER A 429 17.65 8.26 -11.94
N HIS A 430 17.54 7.71 -13.15
CA HIS A 430 17.85 6.30 -13.41
C HIS A 430 19.30 5.97 -13.03
N ASP A 431 20.24 6.86 -13.32
CA ASP A 431 21.65 6.75 -12.92
C ASP A 431 21.92 6.95 -11.42
N GLY A 432 20.92 7.32 -10.62
CA GLY A 432 21.07 7.64 -9.19
C GLY A 432 21.92 8.87 -8.89
N SER A 433 22.25 9.70 -9.88
CA SER A 433 23.03 10.93 -9.71
C SER A 433 22.21 12.11 -9.19
N LYS A 434 20.87 12.03 -9.23
CA LYS A 434 19.95 13.09 -8.78
C LYS A 434 18.76 12.53 -8.01
N LEU A 435 18.21 13.35 -7.14
CA LEU A 435 16.92 13.14 -6.46
C LEU A 435 15.99 14.33 -6.73
N VAL A 436 14.69 14.08 -6.83
CA VAL A 436 13.62 15.08 -6.86
C VAL A 436 12.66 14.83 -5.70
N PHE A 437 12.15 15.88 -5.06
CA PHE A 437 11.19 15.76 -3.97
C PHE A 437 10.22 16.94 -3.91
N VAL A 438 9.07 16.73 -3.28
CA VAL A 438 8.17 17.81 -2.84
C VAL A 438 8.59 18.26 -1.44
N SER A 439 8.86 19.55 -1.27
CA SER A 439 9.29 20.13 0.00
C SER A 439 8.19 20.14 1.05
N ALA A 440 8.49 19.64 2.26
CA ALA A 440 7.57 19.71 3.41
C ALA A 440 7.31 21.15 3.88
N ALA A 441 8.23 22.08 3.63
CA ALA A 441 8.18 23.45 4.14
C ALA A 441 7.34 24.40 3.27
N ASP A 442 7.34 24.22 1.94
CA ASP A 442 6.70 25.14 0.99
C ASP A 442 5.95 24.45 -0.17
N LYS A 443 5.79 23.11 -0.11
CA LYS A 443 5.08 22.26 -1.08
C LYS A 443 5.57 22.39 -2.53
N SER A 444 6.77 22.93 -2.75
CA SER A 444 7.36 23.10 -4.08
C SER A 444 8.23 21.91 -4.48
N LEU A 445 8.47 21.74 -5.77
CA LEU A 445 9.45 20.77 -6.27
C LEU A 445 10.88 21.29 -6.08
N TRP A 446 11.74 20.40 -5.61
CA TRP A 446 13.17 20.64 -5.43
C TRP A 446 13.98 19.47 -6.00
N ARG A 447 15.17 19.76 -6.53
CA ARG A 447 16.12 18.78 -7.04
C ARG A 447 17.42 18.85 -6.25
N ILE A 448 18.03 17.69 -5.97
CA ILE A 448 19.35 17.55 -5.36
C ILE A 448 20.26 16.80 -6.34
N GLU A 449 21.38 17.40 -6.73
CA GLU A 449 22.51 16.68 -7.33
C GLU A 449 23.18 15.85 -6.22
N LEU A 450 23.32 14.54 -6.38
CA LEU A 450 23.81 13.62 -5.35
C LEU A 450 25.33 13.44 -5.45
N GLY A 451 26.06 14.31 -4.74
CA GLY A 451 27.51 14.23 -4.59
C GLY A 451 27.96 13.14 -3.61
N GLY A 452 29.01 12.41 -3.95
CA GLY A 452 29.59 11.40 -3.06
C GLY A 452 30.44 12.01 -1.94
N THR A 453 29.81 12.52 -0.87
CA THR A 453 30.48 13.22 0.24
C THR A 453 31.19 12.31 1.26
N GLY A 454 32.01 11.37 0.76
CA GLY A 454 32.93 10.56 1.57
C GLY A 454 32.29 9.52 2.49
N THR A 455 33.13 8.94 3.35
CA THR A 455 32.77 7.90 4.33
C THR A 455 32.42 8.52 5.68
N VAL A 456 31.12 8.59 6.00
CA VAL A 456 30.61 8.90 7.35
C VAL A 456 30.09 7.60 7.95
N GLU A 457 30.73 7.11 9.01
CA GLU A 457 30.50 5.75 9.55
C GLU A 457 29.20 5.61 10.35
N THR A 458 28.65 6.71 10.87
CA THR A 458 27.47 6.70 11.74
C THR A 458 26.17 6.86 10.96
N ILE A 459 25.47 5.75 10.75
CA ILE A 459 24.07 5.73 10.29
C ILE A 459 23.19 6.43 11.34
N PRO A 460 22.14 7.19 10.95
CA PRO A 460 21.16 7.74 11.89
C PRO A 460 20.55 6.65 12.79
N GLY A 461 20.46 6.94 14.09
CA GLY A 461 19.81 6.04 15.04
C GLY A 461 18.30 5.90 14.75
N PRO A 462 17.65 4.85 15.30
CA PRO A 462 16.19 4.71 15.18
C PRO A 462 15.48 5.94 15.79
N PRO A 463 14.25 6.24 15.34
CA PRO A 463 13.46 7.31 15.96
C PRO A 463 13.29 7.04 17.47
N PRO A 464 13.34 8.09 18.31
CA PRO A 464 13.14 7.97 19.74
C PRO A 464 11.71 7.51 20.05
N ALA A 465 11.46 7.15 21.31
CA ALA A 465 10.09 6.96 21.79
C ALA A 465 9.27 8.24 21.53
N PRO A 466 7.97 8.14 21.17
CA PRO A 466 7.14 9.31 20.97
C PRO A 466 7.13 10.16 22.24
N SER A 467 7.64 11.39 22.13
CA SER A 467 7.65 12.32 23.24
C SER A 467 6.22 12.69 23.65
N GLU A 468 6.10 13.27 24.83
CA GLU A 468 4.89 13.99 25.22
C GLU A 468 4.56 15.12 24.24
N ALA A 469 3.30 15.55 24.25
CA ALA A 469 2.79 16.63 23.42
C ALA A 469 3.63 17.90 23.59
N SER A 470 4.08 18.48 22.47
CA SER A 470 4.83 19.75 22.48
C SER A 470 3.89 20.95 22.51
N GLY A 471 4.39 22.12 22.91
CA GLY A 471 3.56 23.30 23.22
C GLY A 471 2.63 23.75 22.09
N ASP A 472 2.97 23.47 20.83
CA ASP A 472 2.20 23.87 19.64
C ASP A 472 1.25 22.77 19.11
N LYS A 473 1.25 21.58 19.73
CA LYS A 473 0.52 20.39 19.27
C LYS A 473 -0.03 19.58 20.44
N PRO A 474 -1.35 19.63 20.72
CA PRO A 474 -1.90 19.10 21.98
C PRO A 474 -1.82 17.58 22.15
N TYR A 475 -1.56 16.80 21.09
CA TYR A 475 -1.65 15.33 21.15
C TYR A 475 -0.30 14.62 20.98
N ARG A 476 -0.06 13.60 21.82
CA ARG A 476 0.99 12.59 21.66
C ARG A 476 0.47 11.38 20.88
N LEU A 477 1.35 10.61 20.23
CA LEU A 477 0.98 9.44 19.42
C LEU A 477 0.31 8.31 20.25
N PRO A 478 -0.60 7.50 19.67
CA PRO A 478 -1.42 6.53 20.42
C PRO A 478 -0.69 5.27 20.92
N PHE A 479 0.65 5.27 20.88
CA PHE A 479 1.52 4.20 21.38
C PHE A 479 2.61 4.76 22.30
N ALA A 480 3.15 3.93 23.19
CA ALA A 480 4.28 4.28 24.06
C ALA A 480 5.66 3.99 23.41
N VAL A 481 5.70 3.12 22.40
CA VAL A 481 6.93 2.69 21.70
C VAL A 481 7.15 3.47 20.39
N PRO A 482 8.39 3.60 19.88
CA PRO A 482 8.65 4.17 18.55
C PRO A 482 7.92 3.44 17.42
N PRO A 483 7.61 4.11 16.30
CA PRO A 483 7.21 3.43 15.07
C PRO A 483 8.37 2.59 14.52
N GLY A 484 8.06 1.44 13.93
CA GLY A 484 9.08 0.53 13.42
C GLY A 484 8.54 -0.86 13.02
N PRO A 485 9.33 -1.67 12.28
CA PRO A 485 8.89 -2.97 11.76
C PRO A 485 8.52 -4.03 12.83
N SER A 486 9.00 -3.89 14.06
CA SER A 486 8.63 -4.75 15.20
C SER A 486 7.53 -4.15 16.08
N THR A 487 7.01 -2.96 15.73
CA THR A 487 6.03 -2.21 16.52
C THR A 487 4.87 -1.78 15.62
N TRP A 488 4.79 -0.51 15.24
CA TRP A 488 3.66 0.07 14.52
C TRP A 488 4.08 1.01 13.39
N TYR A 489 3.17 1.24 12.44
CA TYR A 489 3.31 2.25 11.37
C TYR A 489 1.97 2.72 10.80
N VAL A 490 1.94 3.86 10.11
CA VAL A 490 0.72 4.34 9.43
C VAL A 490 0.54 3.57 8.12
N ALA A 491 -0.54 2.78 8.05
CA ALA A 491 -0.93 2.01 6.88
C ALA A 491 -1.99 2.69 6.00
N GLN A 492 -2.84 3.55 6.60
CA GLN A 492 -3.79 4.37 5.84
C GLN A 492 -4.00 5.73 6.51
N TRP A 493 -3.86 6.79 5.73
CA TRP A 493 -4.03 8.17 6.20
C TRP A 493 -5.50 8.58 6.30
N TYR A 494 -5.79 9.59 7.12
CA TYR A 494 -7.05 10.33 7.03
C TYR A 494 -7.16 10.96 5.65
N GLY A 495 -8.38 11.11 5.15
CA GLY A 495 -8.66 11.84 3.93
C GLY A 495 -8.96 10.95 2.73
N VAL A 496 -8.81 11.52 1.55
CA VAL A 496 -9.31 11.02 0.26
C VAL A 496 -8.40 9.92 -0.28
N THR A 497 -8.05 8.93 0.55
CA THR A 497 -7.17 7.83 0.15
C THR A 497 -7.78 6.99 -0.97
N THR A 498 -6.94 6.42 -1.84
CA THR A 498 -7.39 5.53 -2.93
C THR A 498 -8.21 4.33 -2.42
N THR A 499 -7.88 3.77 -1.24
CA THR A 499 -8.73 2.78 -0.55
C THR A 499 -10.06 3.37 -0.10
N GLY A 500 -10.04 4.59 0.48
CA GLY A 500 -11.22 5.38 0.84
C GLY A 500 -12.20 5.55 -0.33
N TYR A 501 -11.69 6.07 -1.46
CA TYR A 501 -12.45 6.24 -2.70
C TYR A 501 -13.01 4.92 -3.24
N ARG A 502 -12.25 3.82 -3.20
CA ARG A 502 -12.72 2.48 -3.64
C ARG A 502 -13.82 1.93 -2.72
N GLY A 503 -13.73 2.15 -1.41
CA GLY A 503 -14.74 1.78 -0.42
C GLY A 503 -15.85 2.83 -0.20
N ARG A 504 -15.94 3.88 -1.04
CA ARG A 504 -16.80 5.04 -0.77
C ARG A 504 -18.30 4.75 -0.68
N ASN A 505 -18.77 3.73 -1.41
CA ASN A 505 -20.17 3.28 -1.41
C ASN A 505 -20.41 2.09 -0.44
N SER A 506 -19.43 1.74 0.39
CA SER A 506 -19.50 0.64 1.36
C SER A 506 -18.88 1.06 2.70
N THR A 507 -17.66 0.62 3.01
CA THR A 507 -16.98 0.81 4.30
C THR A 507 -16.93 2.29 4.73
N TYR A 508 -16.74 3.19 3.78
CA TYR A 508 -16.55 4.62 4.06
C TYR A 508 -17.78 5.49 3.75
N GLY A 509 -18.93 4.87 3.42
CA GLY A 509 -20.14 5.60 3.02
C GLY A 509 -20.71 6.51 4.11
N GLN A 510 -20.57 6.14 5.39
CA GLN A 510 -20.99 7.01 6.50
C GLN A 510 -20.10 8.24 6.67
N GLY A 511 -18.82 8.16 6.28
CA GLY A 511 -17.86 9.25 6.30
C GLY A 511 -17.72 9.94 4.94
N GLN A 512 -18.83 10.15 4.23
CA GLN A 512 -18.89 10.84 2.93
C GLN A 512 -17.96 10.25 1.84
N GLY A 513 -17.58 8.97 1.96
CA GLY A 513 -16.69 8.30 1.02
C GLY A 513 -15.20 8.61 1.20
N ILE A 514 -14.81 9.07 2.39
CA ILE A 514 -13.45 9.46 2.79
C ILE A 514 -13.00 8.57 3.96
N HIS A 515 -11.69 8.36 4.12
CA HIS A 515 -11.17 7.71 5.32
C HIS A 515 -11.16 8.70 6.50
N PHE A 516 -11.95 8.42 7.54
CA PHE A 516 -12.24 9.38 8.62
C PHE A 516 -11.36 9.24 9.89
N GLY A 517 -10.28 8.47 9.81
CA GLY A 517 -9.26 8.33 10.85
C GLY A 517 -7.87 8.04 10.27
N ILE A 518 -6.88 7.77 11.12
CA ILE A 518 -5.57 7.23 10.72
C ILE A 518 -5.49 5.77 11.19
N ASP A 519 -5.11 4.87 10.27
CA ASP A 519 -4.89 3.45 10.55
C ASP A 519 -3.41 3.21 10.89
N PHE A 520 -3.15 2.89 12.15
CA PHE A 520 -1.84 2.51 12.64
C PHE A 520 -1.74 0.98 12.69
N ALA A 521 -1.16 0.38 11.66
CA ALA A 521 -0.88 -1.04 11.59
C ALA A 521 0.12 -1.45 12.67
N THR A 522 -0.23 -2.45 13.47
CA THR A 522 0.56 -3.06 14.54
C THR A 522 0.03 -4.47 14.79
N GLU A 523 0.69 -5.28 15.62
CA GLU A 523 0.13 -6.56 16.05
C GLU A 523 -1.19 -6.39 16.82
N CYS A 524 -2.04 -7.43 16.86
CA CYS A 524 -3.12 -7.46 17.85
C CYS A 524 -2.55 -7.57 19.26
N GLY A 525 -3.21 -6.93 20.22
CA GLY A 525 -2.82 -6.93 21.63
C GLY A 525 -1.85 -5.82 22.02
N SER A 526 -1.24 -5.10 21.06
CA SER A 526 -0.39 -3.94 21.36
C SER A 526 -1.18 -2.88 22.14
N GLU A 527 -0.57 -2.32 23.19
CA GLU A 527 -1.22 -1.36 24.07
C GLU A 527 -1.46 -0.02 23.36
N VAL A 528 -2.71 0.44 23.40
CA VAL A 528 -3.15 1.73 22.87
C VAL A 528 -3.29 2.70 24.04
N VAL A 529 -2.62 3.84 23.95
CA VAL A 529 -2.53 4.84 25.02
C VAL A 529 -3.22 6.15 24.67
N ALA A 530 -3.66 6.89 25.69
CA ALA A 530 -4.31 8.17 25.54
C ALA A 530 -3.39 9.20 24.86
N ILE A 531 -3.95 9.91 23.86
CA ILE A 531 -3.25 10.95 23.09
C ILE A 531 -3.21 12.32 23.80
N ALA A 532 -4.15 12.56 24.72
CA ALA A 532 -4.31 13.82 25.46
C ALA A 532 -5.11 13.55 26.76
N PRO A 533 -5.14 14.48 27.73
CA PRO A 533 -5.99 14.33 28.91
C PRO A 533 -7.47 14.43 28.54
N GLY A 534 -8.31 13.69 29.26
CA GLY A 534 -9.75 13.71 29.02
C GLY A 534 -10.55 12.71 29.86
N LYS A 535 -11.83 12.54 29.53
CA LYS A 535 -12.76 11.66 30.22
C LYS A 535 -13.33 10.60 29.28
N VAL A 536 -13.33 9.34 29.71
CA VAL A 536 -13.93 8.24 28.94
C VAL A 536 -15.45 8.39 28.92
N ILE A 537 -16.02 8.60 27.74
CA ILE A 537 -17.46 8.80 27.52
C ILE A 537 -18.16 7.56 26.95
N ALA A 538 -17.43 6.64 26.29
CA ALA A 538 -17.97 5.36 25.87
C ALA A 538 -16.90 4.26 25.80
N VAL A 539 -17.35 3.02 26.03
CA VAL A 539 -16.60 1.79 25.77
C VAL A 539 -17.58 0.81 25.12
N ASP A 540 -17.27 0.35 23.91
CA ASP A 540 -18.19 -0.26 22.93
C ASP A 540 -19.45 0.61 22.70
N GLY A 541 -19.22 1.90 22.46
CA GLY A 541 -20.28 2.85 22.13
C GLY A 541 -20.72 2.78 20.68
N ASP A 542 -21.88 3.40 20.41
CA ASP A 542 -22.41 3.70 19.07
C ASP A 542 -21.56 4.76 18.33
N PHE A 543 -20.25 4.53 18.20
CA PHE A 543 -19.33 5.42 17.49
C PHE A 543 -18.82 4.79 16.19
N GLY A 544 -18.87 3.47 16.07
CA GLY A 544 -18.45 2.73 14.87
C GLY A 544 -17.23 1.84 15.13
N SER A 545 -16.50 1.56 14.04
CA SER A 545 -15.18 0.91 14.03
C SER A 545 -15.09 -0.38 14.88
N PRO A 546 -15.95 -1.40 14.59
CA PRO A 546 -16.06 -2.66 15.34
C PRO A 546 -14.81 -3.57 15.22
N PRO A 547 -14.62 -4.58 16.10
CA PRO A 547 -15.58 -5.12 17.05
C PRO A 547 -15.74 -4.27 18.32
N HIS A 548 -14.67 -3.62 18.77
CA HIS A 548 -14.64 -2.88 20.03
C HIS A 548 -14.04 -1.48 19.85
N ASN A 549 -14.52 -0.54 20.68
CA ASN A 549 -14.02 0.84 20.69
C ASN A 549 -13.90 1.41 22.12
N CYS A 550 -13.01 2.38 22.27
CA CYS A 550 -12.91 3.25 23.44
C CYS A 550 -13.00 4.71 22.98
N VAL A 551 -13.72 5.55 23.74
CA VAL A 551 -14.03 6.93 23.33
C VAL A 551 -13.80 7.88 24.48
N VAL A 552 -12.94 8.87 24.26
CA VAL A 552 -12.53 9.87 25.25
C VAL A 552 -12.95 11.25 24.76
N LEU A 553 -13.71 11.99 25.57
CA LEU A 553 -13.88 13.44 25.42
C LEU A 553 -12.63 14.10 26.02
N LEU A 554 -11.82 14.72 25.17
CA LEU A 554 -10.59 15.41 25.56
C LEU A 554 -10.93 16.74 26.23
N ASP A 555 -10.02 17.24 27.06
CA ASP A 555 -10.23 18.48 27.83
C ASP A 555 -10.29 19.75 26.95
N ASP A 556 -9.88 19.66 25.67
CA ASP A 556 -10.06 20.72 24.66
C ASP A 556 -11.43 20.71 23.96
N GLY A 557 -12.29 19.73 24.28
CA GLY A 557 -13.63 19.55 23.72
C GLY A 557 -13.69 18.69 22.45
N ASN A 558 -12.57 18.20 21.92
CA ASN A 558 -12.56 17.17 20.87
C ASN A 558 -12.85 15.78 21.46
N ILE A 559 -13.23 14.84 20.60
CA ILE A 559 -13.44 13.43 20.96
C ILE A 559 -12.40 12.58 20.24
N ALA A 560 -11.56 11.87 20.99
CA ALA A 560 -10.72 10.79 20.45
C ALA A 560 -11.51 9.48 20.46
N MET A 561 -11.56 8.78 19.32
CA MET A 561 -12.14 7.45 19.22
C MET A 561 -11.07 6.43 18.77
N TYR A 562 -10.85 5.42 19.61
CA TYR A 562 -9.91 4.32 19.39
C TYR A 562 -10.71 3.09 18.97
N GLY A 563 -10.57 2.68 17.71
CA GLY A 563 -11.41 1.65 17.08
C GLY A 563 -10.64 0.41 16.63
N HIS A 564 -11.39 -0.61 16.23
CA HIS A 564 -10.88 -1.94 15.88
C HIS A 564 -10.07 -2.60 17.01
N LEU A 565 -10.39 -2.31 18.27
CA LEU A 565 -9.73 -2.92 19.43
C LEU A 565 -10.05 -4.43 19.50
N VAL A 566 -9.13 -5.26 20.00
CA VAL A 566 -9.32 -6.74 20.02
C VAL A 566 -10.40 -7.19 20.99
N GLU A 567 -10.57 -6.47 22.09
CA GLU A 567 -11.59 -6.74 23.10
C GLU A 567 -12.12 -5.45 23.74
N ARG A 568 -13.25 -5.57 24.45
CA ARG A 568 -13.74 -4.52 25.35
C ARG A 568 -12.64 -4.17 26.35
N THR A 569 -12.20 -2.91 26.36
CA THR A 569 -11.08 -2.49 27.22
C THR A 569 -11.34 -2.79 28.70
N LYS A 570 -10.31 -3.30 29.36
CA LYS A 570 -10.28 -3.62 30.80
C LYS A 570 -9.56 -2.55 31.62
N HIS A 571 -8.83 -1.66 30.95
CA HIS A 571 -7.95 -0.64 31.56
C HIS A 571 -8.73 0.57 32.08
N VAL A 572 -9.85 0.91 31.44
CA VAL A 572 -10.65 2.10 31.73
C VAL A 572 -12.15 1.81 31.61
N ARG A 573 -12.96 2.65 32.26
CA ARG A 573 -14.42 2.57 32.33
C ARG A 573 -15.05 3.91 31.99
N VAL A 574 -16.30 3.89 31.53
CA VAL A 574 -17.05 5.13 31.26
C VAL A 574 -17.21 5.92 32.56
N GLY A 575 -16.73 7.16 32.55
CA GLY A 575 -16.66 8.03 33.73
C GLY A 575 -15.24 8.33 34.20
N ASP A 576 -14.27 7.46 33.90
CA ASP A 576 -12.88 7.62 34.32
C ASP A 576 -12.22 8.82 33.61
N ARG A 577 -11.31 9.52 34.30
CA ARG A 577 -10.38 10.45 33.66
C ARG A 577 -9.14 9.67 33.21
N VAL A 578 -8.57 10.05 32.08
CA VAL A 578 -7.31 9.52 31.55
C VAL A 578 -6.31 10.65 31.37
N GLU A 579 -5.05 10.37 31.70
CA GLU A 579 -3.91 11.25 31.44
C GLU A 579 -3.15 10.77 30.17
N PRO A 580 -2.39 11.64 29.49
CA PRO A 580 -1.56 11.24 28.34
C PRO A 580 -0.68 10.02 28.65
N GLY A 581 -0.61 9.08 27.71
CA GLY A 581 0.20 7.86 27.87
C GLY A 581 -0.44 6.76 28.72
N GLN A 582 -1.57 7.01 29.39
CA GLN A 582 -2.33 5.95 30.08
C GLN A 582 -2.95 4.98 29.07
N VAL A 583 -2.85 3.66 29.31
CA VAL A 583 -3.44 2.63 28.45
C VAL A 583 -4.98 2.73 28.48
N VAL A 584 -5.59 2.82 27.30
CA VAL A 584 -7.04 2.90 27.09
C VAL A 584 -7.62 1.70 26.36
N GLY A 585 -6.79 0.85 25.74
CA GLY A 585 -7.22 -0.35 25.03
C GLY A 585 -6.07 -1.16 24.45
N ASN A 586 -6.39 -2.19 23.65
CA ASN A 586 -5.42 -2.99 22.92
C ASN A 586 -5.89 -3.16 21.46
N THR A 587 -4.97 -3.07 20.51
CA THR A 587 -5.24 -3.17 19.07
C THR A 587 -5.81 -4.53 18.66
N GLY A 588 -6.64 -4.54 17.63
CA GLY A 588 -7.28 -5.72 17.06
C GLY A 588 -7.19 -5.75 15.53
N ASP A 589 -8.07 -6.53 14.89
CA ASP A 589 -8.14 -6.71 13.44
C ASP A 589 -9.57 -6.41 12.95
N SER A 590 -9.72 -5.46 12.01
CA SER A 590 -11.04 -4.99 11.57
C SER A 590 -11.83 -6.00 10.73
N ILE A 591 -11.20 -7.10 10.33
CA ILE A 591 -11.78 -8.08 9.40
C ILE A 591 -11.73 -9.50 9.96
N ALA A 592 -10.67 -9.82 10.72
CA ALA A 592 -10.45 -11.13 11.34
C ALA A 592 -10.25 -11.03 12.87
N PRO A 593 -11.19 -10.41 13.62
CA PRO A 593 -10.98 -10.00 15.02
C PRO A 593 -10.64 -11.15 15.99
N TYR A 594 -11.04 -12.39 15.66
CA TYR A 594 -10.77 -13.58 16.49
C TYR A 594 -9.46 -14.30 16.13
N THR A 595 -8.83 -13.97 15.00
CA THR A 595 -7.63 -14.67 14.48
C THR A 595 -6.47 -13.75 14.12
N CYS A 596 -6.69 -12.43 14.08
CA CYS A 596 -5.64 -11.39 14.03
C CYS A 596 -4.61 -11.57 12.92
N ASN A 597 -5.07 -12.03 11.76
CA ASN A 597 -4.22 -12.51 10.67
C ASN A 597 -4.59 -11.94 9.29
N ARG A 598 -5.43 -10.88 9.21
CA ARG A 598 -5.85 -10.27 7.93
C ARG A 598 -5.54 -8.78 7.84
N ASN A 599 -5.93 -7.97 8.82
CA ASN A 599 -5.60 -6.54 8.88
C ASN A 599 -5.57 -6.01 10.33
N PRO A 600 -4.56 -6.37 11.15
CA PRO A 600 -4.44 -5.83 12.51
C PRO A 600 -3.90 -4.38 12.50
N HIS A 601 -4.58 -3.50 13.25
CA HIS A 601 -4.28 -2.07 13.40
C HIS A 601 -5.12 -1.42 14.51
N LEU A 602 -4.74 -0.21 14.91
CA LEU A 602 -5.63 0.78 15.53
C LEU A 602 -6.22 1.67 14.44
N HIS A 603 -7.53 1.92 14.47
CA HIS A 603 -8.12 3.07 13.77
C HIS A 603 -8.34 4.21 14.78
N LEU A 604 -7.72 5.36 14.54
CA LEU A 604 -7.83 6.54 15.43
C LEU A 604 -8.53 7.69 14.72
N GLU A 605 -9.61 8.17 15.32
CA GLU A 605 -10.37 9.32 14.84
C GLU A 605 -10.34 10.48 15.84
N ILE A 606 -10.29 11.70 15.32
CA ILE A 606 -10.60 12.92 16.08
C ILE A 606 -11.95 13.43 15.59
N ARG A 607 -12.90 13.66 16.50
CA ARG A 607 -14.26 14.13 16.19
C ARG A 607 -14.60 15.43 16.92
N LYS A 608 -15.33 16.31 16.25
CA LYS A 608 -15.83 17.61 16.75
C LYS A 608 -17.36 17.58 16.93
N GLN A 609 -17.91 18.65 17.51
CA GLN A 609 -19.36 18.94 17.56
C GLN A 609 -20.21 17.74 18.02
N GLY A 610 -19.91 17.19 19.19
CA GLY A 610 -20.69 16.09 19.78
C GLY A 610 -20.70 14.81 18.94
N ARG A 611 -19.59 14.53 18.23
CA ARG A 611 -19.37 13.41 17.29
C ARG A 611 -19.91 13.56 15.86
N ALA A 612 -20.54 14.69 15.52
CA ALA A 612 -21.15 14.90 14.20
C ALA A 612 -20.13 15.08 13.06
N ILE A 613 -18.91 15.53 13.38
CA ILE A 613 -17.83 15.78 12.42
C ILE A 613 -16.61 14.94 12.79
N ALA A 614 -15.98 14.25 11.84
CA ALA A 614 -14.59 13.80 11.94
C ALA A 614 -13.67 14.85 11.30
N THR A 615 -12.46 14.99 11.84
CA THR A 615 -11.46 15.96 11.37
C THR A 615 -10.13 15.29 11.11
N ASN A 616 -9.32 15.90 10.23
CA ASN A 616 -7.96 15.45 9.97
C ASN A 616 -7.14 15.45 11.27
N PRO A 617 -6.59 14.29 11.72
CA PRO A 617 -5.79 14.25 12.93
C PRO A 617 -4.40 14.91 12.76
N VAL A 618 -3.85 14.95 11.54
CA VAL A 618 -2.47 15.39 11.25
C VAL A 618 -2.09 16.74 11.90
N PRO A 619 -2.93 17.80 11.88
CA PRO A 619 -2.60 19.09 12.47
C PRO A 619 -2.50 19.14 14.01
N TYR A 620 -2.89 18.08 14.73
CA TYR A 620 -2.99 18.09 16.20
C TYR A 620 -1.80 17.41 16.93
N PHE A 621 -1.01 16.59 16.25
CA PHE A 621 0.10 15.84 16.86
C PHE A 621 1.45 16.45 16.48
N ASP A 622 2.44 16.32 17.38
CA ASP A 622 3.84 16.53 17.00
C ASP A 622 4.47 15.20 16.57
N ALA A 623 4.53 14.98 15.25
CA ALA A 623 4.90 13.71 14.67
C ALA A 623 5.66 13.90 13.35
N ASN A 624 6.59 12.99 13.05
CA ASN A 624 7.32 12.91 11.78
C ASN A 624 6.40 12.29 10.71
N TRP A 625 5.26 12.92 10.43
CA TRP A 625 4.18 12.28 9.65
C TRP A 625 4.63 11.79 8.27
N ASP A 626 5.46 12.56 7.56
CA ASP A 626 5.97 12.16 6.23
C ASP A 626 6.74 10.82 6.26
N ASP A 627 7.31 10.47 7.41
CA ASP A 627 8.18 9.30 7.59
C ASP A 627 7.39 8.03 7.97
N MET A 628 6.19 8.17 8.55
CA MET A 628 5.55 7.10 9.33
C MET A 628 4.97 5.93 8.53
N THR A 629 5.28 5.84 7.23
CA THR A 629 4.81 4.82 6.30
C THR A 629 5.74 3.61 6.16
N LEU A 630 6.91 3.60 6.82
CA LEU A 630 7.92 2.50 6.82
C LEU A 630 8.17 1.85 5.45
N GLY A 631 8.38 2.66 4.41
CA GLY A 631 8.72 2.15 3.09
C GLY A 631 7.55 1.50 2.33
N VAL A 632 6.29 1.75 2.73
CA VAL A 632 5.15 1.61 1.81
C VAL A 632 5.44 2.44 0.57
N TRP A 633 5.62 1.79 -0.58
CA TRP A 633 5.81 2.47 -1.85
C TRP A 633 4.48 2.65 -2.60
N PRO A 634 4.19 3.81 -3.20
CA PRO A 634 4.90 5.08 -3.14
C PRO A 634 4.21 6.05 -2.15
N GLY A 635 4.46 5.88 -0.85
CA GLY A 635 3.98 6.80 0.19
C GLY A 635 2.46 6.90 0.30
N ALA A 636 1.98 8.08 0.68
CA ALA A 636 0.55 8.37 0.82
C ALA A 636 -0.14 8.50 -0.56
N ARG A 637 -1.02 7.55 -0.92
CA ARG A 637 -1.85 7.67 -2.14
C ARG A 637 -3.26 8.21 -1.85
N PHE A 638 -3.41 9.51 -2.04
CA PHE A 638 -4.72 10.14 -2.25
C PHE A 638 -5.24 9.89 -3.67
N GLU A 639 -6.57 9.84 -3.81
CA GLU A 639 -7.29 9.80 -5.07
C GLU A 639 -7.44 11.24 -5.59
N ARG A 640 -7.06 11.47 -6.85
CA ARG A 640 -7.16 12.78 -7.49
C ARG A 640 -8.53 12.97 -8.12
N ASN A 641 -9.11 14.14 -7.90
CA ASN A 641 -10.15 14.66 -8.77
C ASN A 641 -9.48 15.33 -9.98
N LEU A 642 -9.56 14.77 -11.19
CA LEU A 642 -8.95 15.42 -12.36
C LEU A 642 -9.67 16.69 -12.81
N ASP A 643 -10.82 17.02 -12.21
CA ASP A 643 -11.45 18.34 -12.35
C ASP A 643 -10.79 19.40 -11.44
N ASP A 644 -10.10 18.99 -10.37
CA ASP A 644 -9.34 19.83 -9.42
C ASP A 644 -8.20 19.02 -8.76
N PRO A 645 -7.11 18.72 -9.48
CA PRO A 645 -6.12 17.72 -9.05
C PRO A 645 -5.12 18.23 -8.01
N ALA A 646 -5.10 19.54 -7.73
CA ALA A 646 -4.32 20.14 -6.64
C ALA A 646 -5.01 19.99 -5.28
N SER A 647 -6.31 19.66 -5.25
CA SER A 647 -7.08 19.50 -4.02
C SER A 647 -6.82 18.16 -3.32
N ASN A 648 -6.74 18.19 -1.98
CA ASN A 648 -6.68 17.01 -1.13
C ASN A 648 -5.48 16.09 -1.45
N GLN A 649 -4.31 16.67 -1.75
CA GLN A 649 -3.10 15.94 -2.18
C GLN A 649 -2.04 15.78 -1.07
N PHE A 650 -2.21 16.41 0.09
CA PHE A 650 -1.24 16.39 1.17
C PHE A 650 -1.81 15.83 2.47
N LEU A 651 -0.95 15.43 3.41
CA LEU A 651 -1.39 14.94 4.72
C LEU A 651 -2.18 15.99 5.53
N ASP A 652 -1.98 17.27 5.25
CA ASP A 652 -2.51 18.43 5.97
C ASP A 652 -3.66 19.19 5.27
N ASP A 653 -3.97 18.90 4.00
CA ASP A 653 -5.04 19.60 3.24
C ASP A 653 -6.38 18.85 3.16
N GLN A 654 -6.48 17.69 3.83
CA GLN A 654 -7.66 16.81 3.80
C GLN A 654 -8.89 17.42 4.52
N PRO A 655 -10.13 17.17 4.02
CA PRO A 655 -11.32 17.91 4.45
C PRO A 655 -11.97 17.33 5.71
N ASP A 656 -12.63 18.17 6.51
CA ASP A 656 -13.51 17.73 7.61
C ASP A 656 -14.76 16.99 7.06
N ILE A 657 -15.14 15.90 7.72
CA ILE A 657 -16.17 14.95 7.26
C ILE A 657 -17.40 15.03 8.17
N ARG A 658 -18.59 15.17 7.61
CA ARG A 658 -19.88 15.12 8.34
C ARG A 658 -20.50 13.72 8.23
N PHE A 659 -20.65 13.05 9.37
CA PHE A 659 -21.23 11.69 9.38
C PHE A 659 -22.67 11.68 8.87
N GLY A 660 -22.98 10.72 7.99
CA GLY A 660 -24.27 10.62 7.31
C GLY A 660 -24.50 11.69 6.22
N GLY A 661 -23.49 12.52 5.91
CA GLY A 661 -23.53 13.46 4.78
C GLY A 661 -23.46 12.77 3.41
N PRO A 662 -23.73 13.50 2.32
CA PRO A 662 -23.59 12.97 0.96
C PRO A 662 -22.13 12.62 0.65
N ILE A 663 -21.89 11.62 -0.20
CA ILE A 663 -20.53 11.26 -0.63
C ILE A 663 -19.94 12.38 -1.48
N ILE A 664 -18.79 12.92 -1.05
CA ILE A 664 -18.09 14.03 -1.73
C ILE A 664 -16.95 13.54 -2.64
N THR A 665 -16.57 12.26 -2.57
CA THR A 665 -15.54 11.64 -3.42
C THR A 665 -16.08 11.01 -4.71
N ASN A 666 -17.30 11.36 -5.13
CA ASN A 666 -17.86 10.93 -6.42
C ASN A 666 -17.36 11.84 -7.56
N PHE A 667 -16.04 11.82 -7.78
CA PHE A 667 -15.39 12.57 -8.86
C PHE A 667 -15.87 12.10 -10.24
N ALA A 668 -16.10 13.06 -11.16
CA ALA A 668 -16.50 12.74 -12.54
C ALA A 668 -15.32 12.19 -13.34
N ARG A 669 -14.11 12.70 -13.08
CA ARG A 669 -12.83 12.20 -13.59
C ARG A 669 -11.90 11.82 -12.43
N PRO A 670 -12.01 10.60 -11.86
CA PRO A 670 -11.09 10.12 -10.81
C PRO A 670 -9.72 9.71 -11.37
N TRP A 671 -8.69 9.73 -10.54
CA TRP A 671 -7.40 9.10 -10.83
C TRP A 671 -6.67 8.62 -9.55
N PRO A 672 -6.29 7.33 -9.44
CA PRO A 672 -6.43 6.26 -10.44
C PRO A 672 -7.83 5.58 -10.45
N PRO A 673 -8.51 5.55 -11.62
CA PRO A 673 -9.97 5.43 -11.75
C PRO A 673 -10.60 4.13 -11.22
#